data_AF-A0A5S9T8D3-F1
#
_entry.id   AF-A0A5S9T8D3-F1
#
_cell.length_a   1.000
_cell.length_b   1.000
_cell.length_c   1.000
_cell.angle_alpha   90.00
_cell.angle_beta   90.00
_cell.angle_gamma   90.00
#
_symmetry.space_group_name_H-M   'P 1'
#
loop_
_entity.id
_entity.type
_entity.pdbx_description
1 polymer ?
#
loop_
_entity_poly.entity_id
_entity_poly.type
_entity_poly.pdbx_seq_one_letter_code
_entity_poly.pdbx_strand_id
1 'polypeptide(L)'
;MSSSRPSAFDALMSNARAAAKKKTPQTTNLSRSPNKRKIGETQDANLGKTIVSEGTLPKTEDLLEPVSDSANPRSDTSSIAEDSKTGAKKAKTLSKTDEMKSKIGLLKKKPNDFDPEKMSCWEKGERVPFLFVALAFDLISNESGRIVITDILCNMLRTVIATTPEDLVATVYLSANEIAPAHEGVELGIGESTIIKAISEAFGRTEDHVKKQNTELGDLGLVAKGSRSTQTMMFKPEPLTVVKVFDTFRQIAKESGKDCNEKKKNRMKALLVATTDCEPLYLTRLLQAKLRLGFSGQTVLAALGQAAVYNEEHSKPPPNTKSPLEEAAKIVKQVFTVLPVYDIIVPALLSGGVWNLPKTCNFTLGVPIGPMLAKPTKGVAEILNKFQDIVFTCEYKYDGERAQIHFMEDGTFEIYSRNAERNTGKYPDVALALSRLKKPSVKSFILDCEVVAFDREKKKILPFQILSTRARKNVNVNDIKVGVCIFAFDMLYLNGQQLIQENLKIRREQKLYESFEEDPGYFQFATAVTSNDIDEIQKFLDASVDVGIGDSVDLVPIAAFHGRGKRTGVYGAFLLACYDVNKEEFQSICKIGTGFSDAMLDERSSSLRSQVIATPKQYYRVGDSLNPDVWFEPTEVWEVKAADLTISPVHRAATGIVDPDKGISLRFPRLLRVREDKKPEEATSSEQIADLYQAQKHNHPSNEVKEMWNMFTVETGYLRQDTVTTSLAYEFNSCQQKTSLWLNSPSTCTVTIEVLGHELDFAQDPNSKHLGTTVWDASMVFAKYLGKNSRKGRFSSSKLKGKRAIELGAGCGVAGFALAMLGCDVVTTDQKEVLPLLKRNVEWNTSRIVQMNPGSAFGSLRVAELDWGNEDHITAVEPPFDYVIGTDVVYSEQLLEPLLRTILALSGPKTTVMLGYEIRSTVVHEKMLQMWKDNFEVKTIPRSKMDGEYQDPSIHLYIMAQKSPAESSGNVSRDEVVIDTDETKCETKVPTGECHKRVEEEAVVTHGPRLNEDSLLMRLRDGKLSEWEMRRYGTVAAQLLRDVKIDVQVKK
;
A
#
# COMPACT_ATOMS: atom_id res chain seq x y z
N MET A 1 -3.21 6.83 75.75
CA MET A 1 -4.26 6.18 74.95
C MET A 1 -4.20 6.81 73.56
N SER A 2 -3.42 6.29 72.62
CA SER A 2 -3.50 5.00 71.90
C SER A 2 -4.29 5.16 70.58
N SER A 3 -3.72 5.64 69.47
CA SER A 3 -2.55 5.21 68.67
C SER A 3 -2.87 4.20 67.56
N SER A 4 -3.12 4.70 66.34
CA SER A 4 -2.77 4.00 65.11
C SER A 4 -1.26 4.17 64.84
N ARG A 5 -0.62 3.19 64.20
CA ARG A 5 0.81 3.24 63.85
C ARG A 5 1.01 3.90 62.48
N PRO A 6 2.07 4.71 62.27
CA PRO A 6 2.49 5.14 60.93
C PRO A 6 2.84 3.95 60.03
N SER A 7 2.80 4.15 58.72
CA SER A 7 3.14 3.10 57.76
C SER A 7 4.65 2.90 57.65
N ALA A 8 5.07 1.75 57.10
CA ALA A 8 6.48 1.50 56.78
C ALA A 8 7.05 2.48 55.74
N PHE A 9 6.19 3.15 54.96
CA PHE A 9 6.58 4.15 53.97
C PHE A 9 7.02 5.48 54.60
N ASP A 10 6.34 5.90 55.68
CA ASP A 10 6.64 7.13 56.41
C ASP A 10 8.03 7.08 57.07
N ALA A 11 8.38 5.91 57.63
CA ALA A 11 9.71 5.65 58.18
C ALA A 11 10.81 5.75 57.10
N LEU A 12 10.56 5.24 55.89
CA LEU A 12 11.53 5.26 54.78
C LEU A 12 11.79 6.70 54.27
N MET A 13 10.73 7.48 54.10
CA MET A 13 10.80 8.84 53.53
C MET A 13 11.43 9.88 54.47
N SER A 14 11.41 9.64 55.78
CA SER A 14 12.08 10.52 56.75
C SER A 14 13.62 10.51 56.61
N ASN A 15 14.22 9.32 56.46
CA ASN A 15 15.67 9.13 56.36
C ASN A 15 16.25 9.76 55.08
N ALA A 16 15.55 9.64 53.95
CA ALA A 16 15.95 10.27 52.69
C ALA A 16 16.02 11.81 52.79
N ARG A 17 15.10 12.44 53.53
CA ARG A 17 15.05 13.90 53.72
C ARG A 17 16.13 14.43 54.67
N ALA A 18 16.65 13.60 55.57
CA ALA A 18 17.76 13.97 56.46
C ALA A 18 19.11 14.05 55.71
N ALA A 19 19.36 13.15 54.76
CA ALA A 19 20.63 13.05 54.04
C ALA A 19 20.92 14.26 53.10
N ALA A 20 19.87 14.86 52.53
CA ALA A 20 20.00 15.90 51.50
C ALA A 20 20.44 17.29 52.01
N LYS A 21 20.51 17.52 53.33
CA LYS A 21 20.58 18.87 53.92
C LYS A 21 21.99 19.36 54.30
N LYS A 22 23.05 18.81 53.72
CA LYS A 22 24.45 19.25 53.93
C LYS A 22 25.32 19.22 52.65
N LYS A 23 25.37 20.36 51.94
CA LYS A 23 26.61 21.07 51.50
C LYS A 23 26.29 22.18 50.48
N THR A 24 26.75 23.39 50.79
CA THR A 24 26.91 24.53 49.86
C THR A 24 28.42 24.76 49.58
N PRO A 25 28.80 25.53 48.54
CA PRO A 25 30.08 25.33 47.85
C PRO A 25 31.22 26.25 48.29
N GLN A 26 32.44 25.89 47.89
CA GLN A 26 33.58 26.80 47.72
C GLN A 26 34.34 26.49 46.42
N THR A 27 35.02 27.50 45.89
CA THR A 27 35.60 27.53 44.54
C THR A 27 37.14 27.60 44.55
N THR A 28 37.74 27.11 43.45
CA THR A 28 39.07 27.51 42.91
C THR A 28 40.29 27.53 43.83
N ASN A 29 41.27 26.65 43.56
CA ASN A 29 42.46 27.09 42.81
C ASN A 29 43.35 25.94 42.28
N LEU A 30 44.41 26.29 41.55
CA LEU A 30 45.14 25.44 40.59
C LEU A 30 46.42 24.74 41.10
N SER A 31 46.73 23.62 40.42
CA SER A 31 48.07 23.14 40.02
C SER A 31 48.86 22.13 40.89
N ARG A 32 49.77 21.43 40.18
CA ARG A 32 50.93 20.62 40.60
C ARG A 32 50.70 19.22 41.22
N SER A 33 50.69 18.21 40.34
CA SER A 33 51.48 16.98 40.58
C SER A 33 52.99 17.30 40.60
N PRO A 34 53.85 16.48 41.25
CA PRO A 34 54.81 15.71 40.43
C PRO A 34 55.31 14.35 41.00
N ASN A 35 55.21 13.30 40.18
CA ASN A 35 56.29 12.35 39.80
C ASN A 35 57.15 11.54 40.82
N LYS A 36 57.32 10.23 40.47
CA LYS A 36 58.57 9.42 40.52
C LYS A 36 59.07 8.96 41.93
N ARG A 37 59.92 7.92 42.12
CA ARG A 37 60.54 6.89 41.22
C ARG A 37 61.12 5.70 42.03
N LYS A 38 61.36 4.57 41.32
CA LYS A 38 62.54 3.62 41.30
C LYS A 38 62.02 2.25 40.82
N ILE A 39 62.65 1.41 39.98
CA ILE A 39 63.91 1.33 39.18
C ILE A 39 63.59 0.39 37.98
N GLY A 40 64.29 0.31 36.83
CA GLY A 40 65.46 1.02 36.26
C GLY A 40 66.10 0.17 35.12
N GLU A 41 67.03 0.75 34.34
CA GLU A 41 67.93 0.11 33.33
C GLU A 41 67.28 -0.51 32.06
N THR A 42 67.85 -0.43 30.83
CA THR A 42 69.16 0.08 30.33
C THR A 42 69.06 0.72 28.91
N GLN A 43 69.91 1.73 28.63
CA GLN A 43 70.59 2.15 27.35
C GLN A 43 69.82 2.12 25.98
N ASP A 44 69.63 3.22 25.22
CA ASP A 44 70.57 4.04 24.37
C ASP A 44 70.77 3.50 22.92
N ALA A 45 70.86 4.27 21.80
CA ALA A 45 70.75 5.73 21.53
C ALA A 45 70.46 6.09 20.03
N ASN A 46 70.41 7.40 19.73
CA ASN A 46 70.23 8.14 18.45
C ASN A 46 71.41 8.03 17.42
N LEU A 47 71.46 8.59 16.18
CA LEU A 47 70.53 9.15 15.15
C LEU A 47 71.37 9.64 13.92
N GLY A 48 70.83 9.75 12.69
CA GLY A 48 71.55 10.29 11.51
C GLY A 48 70.68 11.05 10.47
N LYS A 49 71.26 12.03 9.75
CA LYS A 49 70.61 12.91 8.72
C LYS A 49 70.95 12.48 7.28
N THR A 50 70.31 13.02 6.22
CA THR A 50 70.76 14.19 5.40
C THR A 50 69.66 14.61 4.38
N ILE A 51 69.84 15.69 3.60
CA ILE A 51 68.81 16.60 3.05
C ILE A 51 69.14 17.05 1.59
N VAL A 52 68.14 16.97 0.67
CA VAL A 52 67.70 17.93 -0.43
C VAL A 52 68.75 18.47 -1.46
N SER A 53 68.47 18.80 -2.74
CA SER A 53 67.24 18.86 -3.60
C SER A 53 67.42 17.99 -4.91
N GLU A 54 66.91 18.20 -6.15
CA GLU A 54 66.16 19.26 -6.89
C GLU A 54 65.52 18.67 -8.20
N GLY A 55 64.71 19.45 -8.95
CA GLY A 55 64.73 19.37 -10.44
C GLY A 55 63.46 19.11 -11.28
N THR A 56 62.48 20.03 -11.28
CA THR A 56 61.60 20.48 -12.41
C THR A 56 60.72 19.50 -13.27
N LEU A 57 59.51 19.99 -13.62
CA LEU A 57 58.42 19.46 -14.49
C LEU A 57 58.76 19.50 -16.03
N PRO A 58 57.96 18.96 -17.01
CA PRO A 58 56.47 18.81 -17.00
C PRO A 58 55.74 17.68 -17.82
N LYS A 59 54.43 17.52 -17.50
CA LYS A 59 53.24 17.28 -18.38
C LYS A 59 52.96 15.97 -19.20
N THR A 60 51.63 15.78 -19.38
CA THR A 60 50.84 15.11 -20.44
C THR A 60 50.60 13.59 -20.40
N GLU A 61 49.44 13.20 -20.97
CA GLU A 61 48.77 11.89 -20.94
C GLU A 61 49.07 11.07 -22.21
N ASP A 62 49.01 9.73 -22.17
CA ASP A 62 47.90 8.98 -22.84
C ASP A 62 47.86 7.44 -22.61
N LEU A 63 46.63 6.93 -22.66
CA LEU A 63 46.05 5.65 -23.14
C LEU A 63 46.84 4.31 -23.41
N LEU A 64 46.06 3.21 -23.26
CA LEU A 64 46.03 1.91 -24.01
C LEU A 64 46.83 0.64 -23.57
N GLU A 65 46.07 -0.43 -23.27
CA GLU A 65 46.35 -1.87 -23.57
C GLU A 65 46.34 -2.13 -25.12
N PRO A 66 46.65 -3.30 -25.76
CA PRO A 66 46.43 -4.71 -25.30
C PRO A 66 47.31 -5.87 -25.93
N VAL A 67 46.82 -7.13 -25.82
CA VAL A 67 46.91 -8.29 -26.80
C VAL A 67 47.77 -9.54 -26.45
N SER A 68 47.05 -10.70 -26.40
CA SER A 68 47.41 -12.10 -26.75
C SER A 68 48.60 -12.83 -26.04
N ASP A 69 48.79 -14.17 -26.14
CA ASP A 69 48.17 -15.16 -27.05
C ASP A 69 47.85 -16.55 -26.43
N SER A 70 47.50 -17.49 -27.30
CA SER A 70 46.68 -18.67 -27.08
C SER A 70 47.39 -20.00 -27.39
N ALA A 71 46.85 -21.12 -26.89
CA ALA A 71 46.65 -22.38 -27.62
C ALA A 71 46.25 -23.54 -26.68
N ASN A 72 45.47 -24.49 -27.18
CA ASN A 72 45.11 -25.73 -26.48
C ASN A 72 44.72 -26.82 -27.52
N PRO A 73 45.34 -28.02 -27.52
CA PRO A 73 44.83 -29.17 -28.29
C PRO A 73 44.33 -30.32 -27.39
N ARG A 74 43.24 -30.97 -27.82
CA ARG A 74 42.77 -32.27 -27.29
C ARG A 74 43.10 -33.38 -28.30
N SER A 75 43.49 -34.56 -27.81
CA SER A 75 43.61 -35.85 -28.52
C SER A 75 44.04 -36.92 -27.49
N ASP A 76 43.58 -38.17 -27.44
CA ASP A 76 42.43 -38.83 -28.11
C ASP A 76 41.97 -40.13 -27.41
N THR A 77 40.80 -40.64 -27.83
CA THR A 77 40.32 -42.05 -27.88
C THR A 77 40.57 -43.07 -26.73
N SER A 78 39.46 -43.67 -26.23
CA SER A 78 39.18 -45.12 -25.95
C SER A 78 40.26 -46.04 -25.28
N SER A 79 39.94 -46.97 -24.38
CA SER A 79 38.84 -47.96 -24.48
C SER A 79 38.63 -48.81 -23.18
N ILE A 80 37.40 -49.34 -23.04
CA ILE A 80 36.95 -50.69 -22.58
C ILE A 80 37.72 -51.46 -21.47
N ALA A 81 36.92 -52.09 -20.60
CA ALA A 81 37.16 -53.28 -19.74
C ALA A 81 37.12 -53.04 -18.22
N GLU A 82 36.44 -53.95 -17.54
CA GLU A 82 36.24 -54.02 -16.09
C GLU A 82 37.33 -54.88 -15.43
N ASP A 83 37.70 -54.58 -14.18
CA ASP A 83 37.36 -55.47 -13.06
C ASP A 83 37.41 -54.70 -11.73
N SER A 84 36.78 -55.30 -10.74
CA SER A 84 36.53 -54.87 -9.38
C SER A 84 37.77 -54.85 -8.47
N LYS A 85 37.85 -53.83 -7.62
CA LYS A 85 38.17 -54.01 -6.18
C LYS A 85 37.72 -52.83 -5.32
N THR A 86 37.35 -53.15 -4.09
CA THR A 86 36.67 -52.26 -3.15
C THR A 86 37.63 -51.29 -2.45
N GLY A 87 37.23 -50.02 -2.36
CA GLY A 87 37.94 -48.98 -1.62
C GLY A 87 36.96 -47.95 -1.07
N ALA A 88 36.61 -48.08 0.22
CA ALA A 88 35.57 -47.26 0.84
C ALA A 88 36.00 -45.78 0.98
N LYS A 89 35.41 -44.89 0.18
CA LYS A 89 35.53 -43.44 0.37
C LYS A 89 34.61 -42.99 1.50
N LYS A 90 35.17 -42.45 2.58
CA LYS A 90 34.39 -41.82 3.67
C LYS A 90 33.49 -40.72 3.08
N ALA A 91 32.18 -40.84 3.29
CA ALA A 91 31.25 -39.75 3.02
C ALA A 91 31.63 -38.54 3.89
N LYS A 92 31.63 -37.35 3.29
CA LYS A 92 31.96 -36.11 3.98
C LYS A 92 30.69 -35.56 4.63
N THR A 93 30.52 -35.81 5.93
CA THR A 93 29.36 -35.35 6.71
C THR A 93 29.14 -33.85 6.51
N LEU A 94 27.93 -33.45 6.06
CA LEU A 94 27.54 -32.05 5.99
C LEU A 94 27.45 -31.47 7.41
N SER A 95 27.58 -30.14 7.56
CA SER A 95 27.21 -29.51 8.81
C SER A 95 25.68 -29.38 8.91
N LYS A 96 25.12 -29.37 10.14
CA LYS A 96 23.68 -29.08 10.37
C LYS A 96 23.22 -27.81 9.62
N THR A 97 24.10 -26.82 9.45
CA THR A 97 23.86 -25.59 8.68
C THR A 97 23.69 -25.85 7.18
N ASP A 98 24.53 -26.68 6.58
CA ASP A 98 24.46 -26.98 5.14
C ASP A 98 23.26 -27.86 4.80
N GLU A 99 22.92 -28.79 5.70
CA GLU A 99 21.72 -29.63 5.59
C GLU A 99 20.42 -28.82 5.71
N MET A 100 20.35 -27.91 6.68
CA MET A 100 19.19 -27.02 6.83
C MET A 100 18.97 -26.14 5.60
N LYS A 101 20.07 -25.64 4.99
CA LYS A 101 20.03 -24.90 3.73
C LYS A 101 19.56 -25.73 2.54
N SER A 102 19.99 -27.00 2.43
CA SER A 102 19.54 -27.86 1.31
C SER A 102 18.08 -28.27 1.45
N LYS A 103 17.56 -28.35 2.69
CA LYS A 103 16.16 -28.65 2.98
C LYS A 103 15.21 -27.44 2.91
N ILE A 104 15.64 -26.21 3.16
CA ILE A 104 14.71 -25.06 3.38
C ILE A 104 13.70 -24.82 2.24
N GLY A 105 14.08 -25.13 0.99
CA GLY A 105 13.18 -25.03 -0.16
C GLY A 105 11.90 -25.90 -0.04
N LEU A 106 11.91 -26.95 0.79
CA LEU A 106 10.74 -27.77 1.08
C LEU A 106 9.59 -26.94 1.68
N LEU A 107 9.87 -25.84 2.39
CA LEU A 107 8.82 -24.97 2.96
C LEU A 107 7.92 -24.34 1.88
N LYS A 108 8.37 -24.21 0.62
CA LYS A 108 7.53 -23.71 -0.49
C LYS A 108 6.48 -24.72 -0.99
N LYS A 109 6.51 -25.97 -0.54
CA LYS A 109 5.48 -26.96 -0.89
C LYS A 109 4.11 -26.54 -0.38
N LYS A 110 3.04 -26.98 -1.07
CA LYS A 110 1.68 -26.84 -0.52
C LYS A 110 1.58 -27.60 0.81
N PRO A 111 0.85 -27.09 1.82
CA PRO A 111 0.81 -27.72 3.14
C PRO A 111 0.38 -29.21 3.12
N ASN A 112 -0.53 -29.62 2.24
CA ASN A 112 -0.89 -31.04 2.08
C ASN A 112 0.30 -31.94 1.66
N ASP A 113 1.25 -31.41 0.90
CA ASP A 113 2.40 -32.15 0.35
C ASP A 113 3.69 -31.96 1.18
N PHE A 114 3.59 -31.16 2.26
CA PHE A 114 4.70 -30.85 3.16
C PHE A 114 4.69 -31.76 4.40
N ASP A 115 5.87 -32.31 4.64
CA ASP A 115 6.22 -33.22 5.73
C ASP A 115 7.12 -32.48 6.73
N PRO A 116 6.64 -32.21 7.96
CA PRO A 116 7.40 -31.49 8.98
C PRO A 116 8.68 -32.20 9.44
N GLU A 117 8.67 -33.54 9.50
CA GLU A 117 9.82 -34.33 9.98
C GLU A 117 10.97 -34.27 8.98
N LYS A 118 10.67 -34.33 7.67
CA LYS A 118 11.70 -34.22 6.61
C LYS A 118 12.39 -32.85 6.56
N MET A 119 11.79 -31.80 7.12
CA MET A 119 12.42 -30.48 7.24
C MET A 119 13.33 -30.36 8.47
N SER A 120 13.10 -31.12 9.54
CA SER A 120 13.87 -30.98 10.77
C SER A 120 15.37 -31.28 10.56
N CYS A 121 16.20 -30.58 11.33
CA CYS A 121 17.67 -30.73 11.37
C CYS A 121 18.18 -30.73 12.82
N TRP A 122 17.27 -31.00 13.75
CA TRP A 122 17.44 -30.99 15.20
C TRP A 122 16.52 -32.08 15.78
N GLU A 123 16.93 -32.65 16.91
CA GLU A 123 16.19 -33.74 17.55
C GLU A 123 14.84 -33.25 18.12
N LYS A 124 13.88 -34.15 18.33
CA LYS A 124 12.60 -33.81 18.96
C LYS A 124 12.85 -33.34 20.40
N GLY A 125 12.43 -32.11 20.73
CA GLY A 125 12.77 -31.44 21.99
C GLY A 125 14.14 -30.74 22.04
N GLU A 126 14.95 -30.80 20.97
CA GLU A 126 16.08 -29.85 20.80
C GLU A 126 15.48 -28.47 20.48
N ARG A 127 16.01 -27.40 21.08
CA ARG A 127 15.50 -26.03 20.89
C ARG A 127 15.68 -25.60 19.43
N VAL A 128 14.65 -24.97 18.86
CA VAL A 128 14.60 -24.60 17.44
C VAL A 128 15.73 -23.62 17.14
N PRO A 129 16.64 -23.93 16.19
CA PRO A 129 17.71 -23.02 15.80
C PRO A 129 17.14 -21.73 15.20
N PHE A 130 17.65 -20.57 15.62
CA PHE A 130 17.21 -19.28 15.07
C PHE A 130 17.50 -19.19 13.56
N LEU A 131 18.59 -19.81 13.11
CA LEU A 131 18.91 -20.03 11.70
C LEU A 131 17.76 -20.64 10.87
N PHE A 132 16.92 -21.52 11.43
CA PHE A 132 15.77 -22.08 10.69
C PHE A 132 14.75 -20.99 10.34
N VAL A 133 14.38 -20.16 11.32
CA VAL A 133 13.49 -19.02 11.14
C VAL A 133 14.13 -17.95 10.25
N ALA A 134 15.43 -17.69 10.41
CA ALA A 134 16.17 -16.76 9.56
C ALA A 134 16.24 -17.22 8.09
N LEU A 135 16.42 -18.52 7.82
CA LEU A 135 16.41 -19.08 6.46
C LEU A 135 14.99 -19.10 5.86
N ALA A 136 13.95 -19.35 6.66
CA ALA A 136 12.56 -19.21 6.22
C ALA A 136 12.22 -17.74 5.89
N PHE A 137 12.74 -16.79 6.66
CA PHE A 137 12.63 -15.36 6.35
C PHE A 137 13.42 -14.97 5.09
N ASP A 138 14.62 -15.52 4.85
CA ASP A 138 15.37 -15.32 3.60
C ASP A 138 14.58 -15.89 2.40
N LEU A 139 13.98 -17.08 2.54
CA LEU A 139 13.11 -17.71 1.53
C LEU A 139 11.84 -16.88 1.22
N ILE A 140 11.22 -16.27 2.24
CA ILE A 140 10.08 -15.34 2.09
C ILE A 140 10.51 -14.01 1.45
N SER A 141 11.70 -13.50 1.78
CA SER A 141 12.19 -12.23 1.22
C SER A 141 12.43 -12.28 -0.30
N ASN A 142 12.58 -13.49 -0.83
CA ASN A 142 12.70 -13.81 -2.26
C ASN A 142 11.39 -14.37 -2.84
N GLU A 143 10.22 -14.03 -2.26
CA GLU A 143 8.90 -14.47 -2.70
C GLU A 143 7.94 -13.28 -2.84
N SER A 144 7.12 -13.28 -3.89
CA SER A 144 6.12 -12.26 -4.19
C SER A 144 4.69 -12.78 -4.02
N GLY A 145 4.47 -14.08 -4.21
CA GLY A 145 3.16 -14.71 -4.07
C GLY A 145 2.71 -14.77 -2.62
N ARG A 146 1.78 -13.91 -2.22
CA ARG A 146 1.25 -13.87 -0.83
C ARG A 146 0.74 -15.22 -0.32
N ILE A 147 0.17 -16.06 -1.21
CA ILE A 147 -0.24 -17.43 -0.88
C ILE A 147 1.00 -18.27 -0.51
N VAL A 148 2.05 -18.26 -1.32
CA VAL A 148 3.31 -18.99 -1.07
C VAL A 148 4.01 -18.50 0.20
N ILE A 149 3.99 -17.19 0.49
CA ILE A 149 4.47 -16.65 1.77
C ILE A 149 3.68 -17.24 2.95
N THR A 150 2.37 -17.42 2.80
CA THR A 150 1.52 -18.03 3.83
C THR A 150 1.80 -19.53 3.97
N ASP A 151 2.00 -20.24 2.84
CA ASP A 151 2.39 -21.66 2.82
C ASP A 151 3.75 -21.88 3.53
N ILE A 152 4.77 -21.05 3.25
CA ILE A 152 6.09 -21.10 3.90
C ILE A 152 5.95 -20.89 5.42
N LEU A 153 5.20 -19.88 5.85
CA LEU A 153 4.96 -19.62 7.28
C LEU A 153 4.18 -20.78 7.93
N CYS A 154 3.17 -21.34 7.26
CA CYS A 154 2.40 -22.49 7.75
C CYS A 154 3.31 -23.70 7.95
N ASN A 155 4.13 -24.05 6.96
CA ASN A 155 5.07 -25.17 7.02
C ASN A 155 6.19 -24.95 8.05
N MET A 156 6.67 -23.71 8.22
CA MET A 156 7.62 -23.35 9.27
C MET A 156 7.02 -23.59 10.67
N LEU A 157 5.80 -23.10 10.91
CA LEU A 157 5.11 -23.29 12.20
C LEU A 157 4.77 -24.76 12.44
N ARG A 158 4.37 -25.53 11.41
CA ARG A 158 4.17 -26.99 11.50
C ARG A 158 5.45 -27.75 11.85
N THR A 159 6.61 -27.31 11.35
CA THR A 159 7.91 -27.89 11.72
C THR A 159 8.21 -27.68 13.20
N VAL A 160 7.90 -26.49 13.75
CA VAL A 160 8.04 -26.21 15.19
C VAL A 160 7.04 -27.04 16.01
N ILE A 161 5.77 -27.13 15.60
CA ILE A 161 4.74 -27.97 16.26
C ILE A 161 5.16 -29.44 16.31
N ALA A 162 5.71 -30.00 15.23
CA ALA A 162 6.08 -31.42 15.19
C ALA A 162 7.32 -31.77 16.04
N THR A 163 8.25 -30.81 16.21
CA THR A 163 9.56 -31.04 16.84
C THR A 163 9.65 -30.52 18.28
N THR A 164 9.22 -29.29 18.54
CA THR A 164 9.50 -28.53 19.76
C THR A 164 8.36 -27.51 20.01
N PRO A 165 7.13 -27.95 20.36
CA PRO A 165 5.94 -27.09 20.47
C PRO A 165 6.11 -25.89 21.40
N GLU A 166 6.95 -26.02 22.43
CA GLU A 166 7.24 -24.97 23.42
C GLU A 166 7.96 -23.75 22.83
N ASP A 167 8.66 -23.90 21.70
CA ASP A 167 9.32 -22.80 20.98
C ASP A 167 8.33 -22.03 20.07
N LEU A 168 7.08 -22.50 19.94
CA LEU A 168 6.09 -21.91 19.03
C LEU A 168 5.67 -20.49 19.43
N VAL A 169 5.53 -20.20 20.73
CA VAL A 169 5.20 -18.85 21.24
C VAL A 169 6.24 -17.84 20.76
N ALA A 170 7.53 -18.15 21.00
CA ALA A 170 8.65 -17.31 20.57
C ALA A 170 8.74 -17.21 19.04
N THR A 171 8.50 -18.31 18.32
CA THR A 171 8.46 -18.33 16.84
C THR A 171 7.37 -17.41 16.29
N VAL A 172 6.16 -17.44 16.86
CA VAL A 172 5.03 -16.59 16.43
C VAL A 172 5.31 -15.12 16.72
N TYR A 173 5.81 -14.78 17.92
CA TYR A 173 6.19 -13.40 18.26
C TYR A 173 7.25 -12.83 17.31
N LEU A 174 8.37 -13.54 17.09
CA LEU A 174 9.41 -13.07 16.17
C LEU A 174 8.91 -13.00 14.71
N SER A 175 7.99 -13.89 14.30
CA SER A 175 7.33 -13.81 12.98
C SER A 175 6.38 -12.62 12.86
N ALA A 176 5.69 -12.23 13.93
CA ALA A 176 4.91 -11.01 14.01
C ALA A 176 5.77 -9.73 14.10
N ASN A 177 7.09 -9.86 14.35
CA ASN A 177 8.00 -8.75 14.68
C ASN A 177 7.55 -8.02 15.98
N GLU A 178 7.08 -8.81 16.95
CA GLU A 178 6.61 -8.39 18.27
C GLU A 178 7.41 -9.13 19.37
N ILE A 179 7.34 -8.64 20.62
CA ILE A 179 7.99 -9.29 21.78
C ILE A 179 7.06 -9.47 22.99
N ALA A 180 5.91 -8.83 22.98
CA ALA A 180 4.88 -8.83 24.02
C ALA A 180 3.59 -8.21 23.42
N PRO A 181 2.42 -8.40 24.04
CA PRO A 181 1.20 -7.67 23.67
C PRO A 181 1.40 -6.15 23.77
N ALA A 182 0.89 -5.39 22.79
CA ALA A 182 1.06 -3.92 22.74
C ALA A 182 0.54 -3.19 24.00
N HIS A 183 -0.47 -3.75 24.66
CA HIS A 183 -1.10 -3.18 25.85
C HIS A 183 -0.26 -3.31 27.13
N GLU A 184 0.77 -4.15 27.15
CA GLU A 184 1.77 -4.16 28.23
C GLU A 184 2.75 -2.98 28.13
N GLY A 185 2.85 -2.32 26.96
CA GLY A 185 3.78 -1.20 26.72
C GLY A 185 5.26 -1.59 26.71
N VAL A 186 5.56 -2.87 26.43
CA VAL A 186 6.91 -3.45 26.48
C VAL A 186 7.65 -3.23 25.14
N GLU A 187 8.38 -2.12 25.06
CA GLU A 187 9.24 -1.78 23.92
C GLU A 187 10.70 -2.21 24.17
N LEU A 188 11.44 -2.59 23.11
CA LEU A 188 12.90 -2.77 23.21
C LEU A 188 13.62 -1.50 23.70
N GLY A 189 13.11 -0.31 23.36
CA GLY A 189 13.64 0.98 23.78
C GLY A 189 15.12 1.15 23.42
N ILE A 190 15.46 0.98 22.13
CA ILE A 190 16.81 1.10 21.56
C ILE A 190 16.79 2.00 20.31
N GLY A 191 17.81 2.85 20.17
CA GLY A 191 17.98 3.72 19.01
C GLY A 191 18.84 3.09 17.91
N GLU A 192 18.71 3.57 16.68
CA GLU A 192 19.50 3.12 15.52
C GLU A 192 21.02 3.26 15.79
N SER A 193 21.43 4.31 16.53
CA SER A 193 22.81 4.52 16.99
C SER A 193 23.32 3.46 17.99
N THR A 194 22.45 2.91 18.85
CA THR A 194 22.82 1.83 19.78
C THR A 194 23.01 0.51 19.03
N ILE A 195 22.22 0.28 17.96
CA ILE A 195 22.37 -0.88 17.07
C ILE A 195 23.66 -0.76 16.25
N ILE A 196 23.95 0.43 15.67
CA ILE A 196 25.21 0.73 14.97
C ILE A 196 26.43 0.44 15.87
N LYS A 197 26.39 0.86 17.14
CA LYS A 197 27.44 0.55 18.13
C LYS A 197 27.56 -0.95 18.41
N ALA A 198 26.46 -1.67 18.56
CA ALA A 198 26.49 -3.11 18.76
C ALA A 198 27.06 -3.87 17.55
N ILE A 199 26.74 -3.45 16.32
CA ILE A 199 27.30 -4.00 15.06
C ILE A 199 28.81 -3.69 14.96
N SER A 200 29.19 -2.44 15.19
CA SER A 200 30.58 -1.95 15.22
C SER A 200 31.44 -2.78 16.18
N GLU A 201 30.99 -2.94 17.42
CA GLU A 201 31.71 -3.72 18.45
C GLU A 201 31.63 -5.24 18.27
N ALA A 202 30.58 -5.78 17.64
CA ALA A 202 30.46 -7.22 17.39
C ALA A 202 31.33 -7.68 16.22
N PHE A 203 31.47 -6.85 15.18
CA PHE A 203 32.12 -7.22 13.91
C PHE A 203 33.41 -6.44 13.61
N GLY A 204 33.96 -5.71 14.59
CA GLY A 204 35.26 -5.05 14.48
C GLY A 204 35.31 -3.93 13.44
N ARG A 205 34.20 -3.21 13.25
CA ARG A 205 34.08 -2.08 12.30
C ARG A 205 33.98 -0.75 13.03
N THR A 206 34.38 0.35 12.42
CA THR A 206 34.13 1.69 12.97
C THR A 206 32.66 2.07 12.80
N GLU A 207 32.11 2.86 13.74
CA GLU A 207 30.72 3.35 13.64
C GLU A 207 30.46 4.06 12.31
N ASP A 208 31.41 4.85 11.81
CA ASP A 208 31.23 5.66 10.60
C ASP A 208 31.26 4.84 9.31
N HIS A 209 31.98 3.71 9.29
CA HIS A 209 31.88 2.72 8.22
C HIS A 209 30.49 2.07 8.19
N VAL A 210 29.98 1.67 9.37
CA VAL A 210 28.62 1.11 9.51
C VAL A 210 27.54 2.13 9.12
N LYS A 211 27.70 3.42 9.48
CA LYS A 211 26.83 4.52 9.02
C LYS A 211 26.86 4.66 7.50
N LYS A 212 28.04 4.73 6.87
CA LYS A 212 28.18 4.86 5.42
C LYS A 212 27.48 3.72 4.67
N GLN A 213 27.74 2.48 5.06
CA GLN A 213 27.10 1.31 4.47
C GLN A 213 25.57 1.29 4.72
N ASN A 214 25.08 1.85 5.82
CA ASN A 214 23.64 1.98 6.09
C ASN A 214 22.97 3.01 5.16
N THR A 215 23.66 4.10 4.80
CA THR A 215 23.20 5.05 3.79
C THR A 215 23.19 4.42 2.39
N GLU A 216 24.24 3.67 2.05
CA GLU A 216 24.38 2.98 0.75
C GLU A 216 23.34 1.86 0.55
N LEU A 217 23.05 1.05 1.58
CA LEU A 217 22.15 -0.12 1.48
C LEU A 217 20.72 0.14 1.99
N GLY A 218 20.51 1.20 2.78
CA GLY A 218 19.22 1.51 3.42
C GLY A 218 18.74 0.48 4.45
N ASP A 219 19.61 -0.44 4.91
CA ASP A 219 19.26 -1.60 5.76
C ASP A 219 20.45 -2.05 6.65
N LEU A 220 20.41 -1.74 7.96
CA LEU A 220 21.44 -2.21 8.90
C LEU A 220 21.59 -3.73 8.95
N GLY A 221 20.56 -4.51 8.60
CA GLY A 221 20.68 -5.96 8.54
C GLY A 221 21.57 -6.42 7.38
N LEU A 222 21.52 -5.73 6.23
CA LEU A 222 22.46 -6.01 5.14
C LEU A 222 23.90 -5.61 5.53
N VAL A 223 24.06 -4.46 6.21
CA VAL A 223 25.34 -4.05 6.80
C VAL A 223 25.88 -5.08 7.79
N ALA A 224 25.02 -5.65 8.65
CA ALA A 224 25.38 -6.71 9.59
C ALA A 224 25.79 -8.02 8.89
N LYS A 225 25.04 -8.48 7.89
CA LYS A 225 25.34 -9.70 7.09
C LYS A 225 26.68 -9.54 6.36
N GLY A 226 26.92 -8.39 5.74
CA GLY A 226 28.17 -8.05 5.05
C GLY A 226 29.37 -7.77 5.99
N SER A 227 29.14 -7.28 7.20
CA SER A 227 30.20 -7.11 8.20
C SER A 227 30.68 -8.47 8.74
N ARG A 228 29.73 -9.35 9.08
CA ARG A 228 30.01 -10.65 9.72
C ARG A 228 30.83 -11.59 8.83
N SER A 229 30.58 -11.63 7.53
CA SER A 229 31.31 -12.50 6.59
C SER A 229 32.82 -12.22 6.50
N THR A 230 33.28 -11.07 7.00
CA THR A 230 34.68 -10.64 6.92
C THR A 230 35.55 -10.98 8.14
N GLN A 231 35.00 -11.66 9.16
CA GLN A 231 35.72 -12.06 10.37
C GLN A 231 35.93 -13.57 10.49
N THR A 232 37.16 -13.98 10.79
CA THR A 232 37.49 -15.31 11.30
C THR A 232 37.43 -15.32 12.83
N MET A 233 36.81 -16.35 13.41
CA MET A 233 36.65 -16.53 14.86
C MET A 233 37.52 -17.69 15.33
N MET A 234 38.38 -17.49 16.35
CA MET A 234 39.19 -18.58 16.93
C MET A 234 38.35 -19.62 17.68
N PHE A 235 37.24 -19.20 18.28
CA PHE A 235 36.26 -20.07 18.92
C PHE A 235 34.88 -19.79 18.34
N LYS A 236 34.17 -20.85 17.92
CA LYS A 236 32.79 -20.73 17.45
C LYS A 236 31.86 -20.70 18.68
N PRO A 237 31.07 -19.62 18.88
CA PRO A 237 30.06 -19.59 19.93
C PRO A 237 28.93 -20.60 19.66
N GLU A 238 28.16 -20.92 20.69
CA GLU A 238 26.93 -21.71 20.55
C GLU A 238 25.98 -21.09 19.52
N PRO A 239 25.30 -21.90 18.68
CA PRO A 239 24.22 -21.42 17.83
C PRO A 239 23.13 -20.66 18.61
N LEU A 240 22.47 -19.73 17.93
CA LEU A 240 21.28 -19.09 18.46
C LEU A 240 20.07 -20.03 18.34
N THR A 241 19.19 -19.99 19.35
CA THR A 241 17.87 -20.63 19.31
C THR A 241 16.79 -19.55 19.32
N VAL A 242 15.60 -19.87 18.83
CA VAL A 242 14.47 -18.93 18.75
C VAL A 242 14.15 -18.34 20.12
N VAL A 243 14.06 -19.19 21.16
CA VAL A 243 13.84 -18.78 22.55
C VAL A 243 15.00 -17.92 23.09
N LYS A 244 16.26 -18.28 22.83
CA LYS A 244 17.45 -17.50 23.28
C LYS A 244 17.44 -16.06 22.72
N VAL A 245 16.97 -15.86 21.49
CA VAL A 245 16.78 -14.53 20.89
C VAL A 245 15.59 -13.80 21.54
N PHE A 246 14.43 -14.45 21.61
CA PHE A 246 13.18 -13.88 22.16
C PHE A 246 13.30 -13.47 23.64
N ASP A 247 13.85 -14.34 24.49
CA ASP A 247 14.07 -14.04 25.91
C ASP A 247 15.10 -12.93 26.11
N THR A 248 16.13 -12.86 25.26
CA THR A 248 17.10 -11.76 25.32
C THR A 248 16.46 -10.44 24.90
N PHE A 249 15.51 -10.45 23.96
CA PHE A 249 14.71 -9.27 23.62
C PHE A 249 13.76 -8.86 24.76
N ARG A 250 13.03 -9.80 25.37
CA ARG A 250 12.22 -9.55 26.58
C ARG A 250 13.06 -9.03 27.75
N GLN A 251 14.33 -9.43 27.86
CA GLN A 251 15.30 -8.86 28.81
C GLN A 251 15.76 -7.45 28.43
N ILE A 252 16.11 -7.19 27.15
CA ILE A 252 16.51 -5.86 26.64
C ILE A 252 15.40 -4.83 26.88
N ALA A 253 14.13 -5.19 26.70
CA ALA A 253 13.00 -4.30 26.98
C ALA A 253 12.88 -3.94 28.47
N LYS A 254 13.20 -4.88 29.39
CA LYS A 254 13.14 -4.69 30.84
C LYS A 254 14.33 -3.92 31.44
N GLU A 255 15.43 -3.73 30.70
CA GLU A 255 16.60 -2.97 31.19
C GLU A 255 16.30 -1.47 31.31
N SER A 256 16.42 -0.94 32.53
CA SER A 256 16.15 0.45 32.89
C SER A 256 17.19 1.00 33.89
N GLY A 257 17.13 2.30 34.20
CA GLY A 257 18.11 2.97 35.06
C GLY A 257 19.38 3.46 34.32
N LYS A 258 20.35 3.98 35.08
CA LYS A 258 21.47 4.79 34.57
C LYS A 258 22.30 4.12 33.48
N ASP A 259 22.58 2.82 33.63
CA ASP A 259 23.50 2.07 32.75
C ASP A 259 22.76 1.21 31.71
N CYS A 260 21.44 1.42 31.53
CA CYS A 260 20.60 0.53 30.71
C CYS A 260 21.07 0.46 29.25
N ASN A 261 21.45 1.58 28.64
CA ASN A 261 21.88 1.64 27.24
C ASN A 261 23.11 0.76 26.97
N GLU A 262 24.06 0.74 27.91
CA GLU A 262 25.28 -0.07 27.81
C GLU A 262 24.96 -1.56 28.00
N LYS A 263 24.08 -1.91 28.96
CA LYS A 263 23.59 -3.29 29.11
C LYS A 263 22.83 -3.78 27.87
N LYS A 264 21.91 -2.96 27.32
CA LYS A 264 21.17 -3.28 26.09
C LYS A 264 22.13 -3.49 24.91
N LYS A 265 23.11 -2.59 24.72
CA LYS A 265 24.18 -2.74 23.70
C LYS A 265 24.94 -4.05 23.87
N ASN A 266 25.38 -4.38 25.09
CA ASN A 266 26.16 -5.60 25.34
C ASN A 266 25.34 -6.89 25.16
N ARG A 267 24.03 -6.88 25.46
CA ARG A 267 23.12 -7.98 25.12
C ARG A 267 22.95 -8.14 23.61
N MET A 268 22.74 -7.05 22.87
CA MET A 268 22.69 -7.08 21.39
C MET A 268 24.00 -7.60 20.77
N LYS A 269 25.14 -7.11 21.27
CA LYS A 269 26.49 -7.54 20.86
C LYS A 269 26.69 -9.05 21.09
N ALA A 270 26.26 -9.59 22.23
CA ALA A 270 26.37 -11.02 22.53
C ALA A 270 25.57 -11.89 21.54
N LEU A 271 24.36 -11.46 21.15
CA LEU A 271 23.59 -12.13 20.09
C LEU A 271 24.28 -12.00 18.73
N LEU A 272 24.71 -10.80 18.34
CA LEU A 272 25.39 -10.53 17.06
C LEU A 272 26.67 -11.36 16.91
N VAL A 273 27.51 -11.47 17.95
CA VAL A 273 28.71 -12.31 17.96
C VAL A 273 28.40 -13.79 17.77
N ALA A 274 27.20 -14.27 18.15
CA ALA A 274 26.75 -15.64 17.94
C ALA A 274 26.19 -15.91 16.53
N THR A 275 25.76 -14.88 15.80
CA THR A 275 25.12 -15.05 14.47
C THR A 275 26.01 -15.70 13.41
N THR A 276 25.37 -16.46 12.53
CA THR A 276 25.92 -17.14 11.37
C THR A 276 25.06 -16.92 10.13
N ASP A 277 25.66 -16.99 8.94
CA ASP A 277 24.96 -16.96 7.65
C ASP A 277 23.98 -15.77 7.48
N CYS A 278 22.66 -16.02 7.36
CA CYS A 278 21.63 -14.99 7.26
C CYS A 278 21.11 -14.47 8.61
N GLU A 279 21.45 -15.07 9.75
CA GLU A 279 21.03 -14.61 11.08
C GLU A 279 21.39 -13.13 11.39
N PRO A 280 22.54 -12.54 10.98
CA PRO A 280 22.84 -11.14 11.26
C PRO A 280 21.83 -10.17 10.63
N LEU A 281 21.27 -10.52 9.46
CA LEU A 281 20.28 -9.73 8.74
C LEU A 281 18.96 -9.69 9.51
N TYR A 282 18.42 -10.85 9.86
CA TYR A 282 17.11 -10.93 10.51
C TYR A 282 17.16 -10.54 11.98
N LEU A 283 18.23 -10.89 12.71
CA LEU A 283 18.43 -10.41 14.09
C LEU A 283 18.45 -8.88 14.15
N THR A 284 19.20 -8.23 13.25
CA THR A 284 19.30 -6.77 13.21
C THR A 284 17.98 -6.12 12.78
N ARG A 285 17.29 -6.69 11.79
CA ARG A 285 15.95 -6.21 11.37
C ARG A 285 14.91 -6.33 12.48
N LEU A 286 14.93 -7.41 13.27
CA LEU A 286 14.08 -7.57 14.45
C LEU A 286 14.44 -6.55 15.56
N LEU A 287 15.72 -6.31 15.82
CA LEU A 287 16.17 -5.26 16.75
C LEU A 287 15.74 -3.86 16.30
N GLN A 288 15.66 -3.59 14.99
CA GLN A 288 15.10 -2.36 14.43
C GLN A 288 13.55 -2.32 14.45
N ALA A 289 12.88 -3.39 14.90
CA ALA A 289 11.44 -3.65 14.74
C ALA A 289 10.95 -3.48 13.28
N LYS A 290 11.79 -3.81 12.29
CA LYS A 290 11.59 -3.56 10.86
C LYS A 290 11.99 -4.81 10.05
N LEU A 291 11.23 -5.89 10.21
CA LEU A 291 11.49 -7.19 9.58
C LEU A 291 11.48 -7.20 8.03
N ARG A 292 10.75 -6.27 7.39
CA ARG A 292 10.77 -6.00 5.92
C ARG A 292 10.34 -7.15 4.98
N LEU A 293 9.67 -8.19 5.48
CA LEU A 293 9.29 -9.40 4.70
C LEU A 293 8.00 -9.30 3.85
N GLY A 294 7.46 -8.09 3.62
CA GLY A 294 6.30 -7.90 2.73
C GLY A 294 4.94 -8.41 3.24
N PHE A 295 4.89 -9.18 4.34
CA PHE A 295 3.67 -9.61 5.01
C PHE A 295 3.38 -8.80 6.29
N SER A 296 2.21 -9.02 6.90
CA SER A 296 1.80 -8.44 8.19
C SER A 296 1.35 -9.53 9.17
N GLY A 297 1.13 -9.19 10.45
CA GLY A 297 0.62 -10.14 11.46
C GLY A 297 -0.65 -10.89 11.05
N GLN A 298 -1.50 -10.30 10.20
CA GLN A 298 -2.67 -10.96 9.62
C GLN A 298 -2.35 -12.16 8.71
N THR A 299 -1.12 -12.23 8.16
CA THR A 299 -0.60 -13.41 7.46
C THR A 299 -0.06 -14.44 8.46
N VAL A 300 0.58 -14.01 9.55
CA VAL A 300 1.06 -14.91 10.62
C VAL A 300 -0.12 -15.61 11.31
N LEU A 301 -1.18 -14.87 11.65
CA LEU A 301 -2.43 -15.42 12.21
C LEU A 301 -3.09 -16.44 11.26
N ALA A 302 -3.04 -16.19 9.94
CA ALA A 302 -3.57 -17.13 8.95
C ALA A 302 -2.72 -18.41 8.90
N ALA A 303 -1.40 -18.28 8.82
CA ALA A 303 -0.47 -19.40 8.82
C ALA A 303 -0.54 -20.22 10.11
N LEU A 304 -0.74 -19.59 11.27
CA LEU A 304 -0.92 -20.24 12.57
C LEU A 304 -2.22 -21.05 12.63
N GLY A 305 -3.34 -20.48 12.16
CA GLY A 305 -4.60 -21.21 12.05
C GLY A 305 -4.52 -22.39 11.10
N GLN A 306 -3.89 -22.22 9.94
CA GLN A 306 -3.64 -23.29 8.98
C GLN A 306 -2.75 -24.39 9.56
N ALA A 307 -1.65 -24.02 10.22
CA ALA A 307 -0.71 -24.98 10.83
C ALA A 307 -1.41 -25.88 11.86
N ALA A 308 -2.32 -25.32 12.66
CA ALA A 308 -3.09 -26.07 13.67
C ALA A 308 -4.08 -27.08 13.08
N VAL A 309 -4.57 -26.90 11.84
CA VAL A 309 -5.42 -27.89 11.16
C VAL A 309 -4.64 -29.18 10.85
N TYR A 310 -3.31 -29.11 10.74
CA TYR A 310 -2.44 -30.27 10.50
C TYR A 310 -1.86 -30.90 11.78
N ASN A 311 -2.33 -30.53 12.98
CA ASN A 311 -1.87 -31.10 14.24
C ASN A 311 -2.83 -32.20 14.75
N GLU A 312 -2.51 -33.46 14.43
CA GLU A 312 -3.47 -34.59 14.38
C GLU A 312 -4.35 -34.78 15.62
N GLU A 313 -3.81 -34.56 16.83
CA GLU A 313 -4.52 -34.78 18.09
C GLU A 313 -5.81 -33.96 18.22
N HIS A 314 -5.87 -32.79 17.59
CA HIS A 314 -7.02 -31.86 17.68
C HIS A 314 -7.51 -31.35 16.30
N SER A 315 -7.04 -31.95 15.20
CA SER A 315 -7.31 -31.52 13.81
C SER A 315 -8.78 -31.56 13.35
N LYS A 316 -9.60 -32.46 13.89
CA LYS A 316 -10.87 -32.87 13.24
C LYS A 316 -11.88 -31.70 13.13
N PRO A 317 -12.20 -31.22 11.91
CA PRO A 317 -13.10 -30.09 11.73
C PRO A 317 -14.55 -30.47 12.06
N PRO A 318 -15.40 -29.49 12.44
CA PRO A 318 -16.83 -29.71 12.56
C PRO A 318 -17.45 -30.26 11.26
N PRO A 319 -18.51 -31.09 11.34
CA PRO A 319 -19.25 -31.54 10.16
C PRO A 319 -19.67 -30.37 9.27
N ASN A 320 -19.66 -30.59 7.95
CA ASN A 320 -19.99 -29.61 6.90
C ASN A 320 -19.01 -28.42 6.72
N THR A 321 -17.85 -28.42 7.37
CA THR A 321 -16.80 -27.38 7.16
C THR A 321 -16.19 -27.49 5.76
N LYS A 322 -16.61 -26.60 4.83
CA LYS A 322 -16.20 -26.66 3.40
C LYS A 322 -14.71 -26.34 3.15
N SER A 323 -14.15 -25.33 3.84
CA SER A 323 -12.74 -24.94 3.69
C SER A 323 -12.04 -24.82 5.06
N PRO A 324 -11.64 -25.95 5.68
CA PRO A 324 -11.09 -25.96 7.05
C PRO A 324 -9.91 -25.01 7.27
N LEU A 325 -9.02 -24.85 6.29
CA LEU A 325 -7.87 -23.95 6.36
C LEU A 325 -8.25 -22.47 6.43
N GLU A 326 -9.35 -22.08 5.79
CA GLU A 326 -9.83 -20.69 5.77
C GLU A 326 -10.60 -20.38 7.05
N GLU A 327 -11.47 -21.29 7.49
CA GLU A 327 -12.23 -21.13 8.73
C GLU A 327 -11.31 -21.16 9.96
N ALA A 328 -10.27 -22.00 9.99
CA ALA A 328 -9.25 -21.99 11.04
C ALA A 328 -8.45 -20.67 11.07
N ALA A 329 -8.06 -20.15 9.90
CA ALA A 329 -7.41 -18.84 9.78
C ALA A 329 -8.32 -17.68 10.21
N LYS A 330 -9.64 -17.80 10.01
CA LYS A 330 -10.67 -16.86 10.46
C LYS A 330 -10.87 -16.93 11.98
N ILE A 331 -10.97 -18.12 12.55
CA ILE A 331 -11.07 -18.36 14.00
C ILE A 331 -9.89 -17.73 14.75
N VAL A 332 -8.64 -18.01 14.33
CA VAL A 332 -7.45 -17.44 15.00
C VAL A 332 -7.43 -15.91 14.93
N LYS A 333 -7.91 -15.30 13.83
CA LYS A 333 -8.05 -13.85 13.72
C LYS A 333 -9.17 -13.26 14.57
N GLN A 334 -10.31 -13.93 14.68
CA GLN A 334 -11.42 -13.52 15.54
C GLN A 334 -11.01 -13.55 17.01
N VAL A 335 -10.35 -14.64 17.43
CA VAL A 335 -9.81 -14.79 18.80
C VAL A 335 -8.75 -13.73 19.08
N PHE A 336 -7.77 -13.52 18.19
CA PHE A 336 -6.76 -12.47 18.37
C PHE A 336 -7.36 -11.05 18.38
N THR A 337 -8.49 -10.82 17.72
CA THR A 337 -9.21 -9.54 17.77
C THR A 337 -9.80 -9.24 19.15
N VAL A 338 -10.22 -10.26 19.93
CA VAL A 338 -10.78 -10.06 21.29
C VAL A 338 -9.79 -10.36 22.42
N LEU A 339 -8.65 -10.98 22.12
CA LEU A 339 -7.60 -11.34 23.07
C LEU A 339 -6.22 -11.37 22.36
N PRO A 340 -5.59 -10.22 22.04
CA PRO A 340 -4.32 -10.14 21.30
C PRO A 340 -3.09 -10.55 22.14
N VAL A 341 -3.06 -11.80 22.61
CA VAL A 341 -2.01 -12.36 23.50
C VAL A 341 -1.58 -13.75 23.02
N TYR A 342 -0.44 -13.85 22.34
CA TYR A 342 0.08 -15.15 21.87
C TYR A 342 0.53 -16.06 23.03
N ASP A 343 0.99 -15.51 24.16
CA ASP A 343 1.30 -16.29 25.38
C ASP A 343 0.06 -17.04 25.94
N ILE A 344 -1.17 -16.68 25.53
CA ILE A 344 -2.42 -17.39 25.89
C ILE A 344 -2.96 -18.20 24.70
N ILE A 345 -3.05 -17.57 23.51
CA ILE A 345 -3.61 -18.20 22.30
C ILE A 345 -2.83 -19.44 21.89
N VAL A 346 -1.50 -19.38 21.88
CA VAL A 346 -0.68 -20.47 21.33
C VAL A 346 -0.73 -21.74 22.22
N PRO A 347 -0.61 -21.66 23.57
CA PRO A 347 -0.87 -22.81 24.43
C PRO A 347 -2.28 -23.39 24.28
N ALA A 348 -3.32 -22.55 24.22
CA ALA A 348 -4.69 -23.02 24.06
C ALA A 348 -4.96 -23.68 22.68
N LEU A 349 -4.30 -23.18 21.63
CA LEU A 349 -4.34 -23.75 20.28
C LEU A 349 -3.65 -25.11 20.23
N LEU A 350 -2.51 -25.26 20.93
CA LEU A 350 -1.79 -26.54 21.04
C LEU A 350 -2.56 -27.58 21.86
N SER A 351 -3.22 -27.20 22.96
CA SER A 351 -3.86 -28.13 23.91
C SER A 351 -5.37 -28.35 23.71
N GLY A 352 -6.01 -27.60 22.81
CA GLY A 352 -7.45 -27.70 22.53
C GLY A 352 -7.83 -27.63 21.05
N GLY A 353 -6.86 -27.38 20.16
CA GLY A 353 -7.09 -27.22 18.73
C GLY A 353 -7.81 -25.93 18.34
N VAL A 354 -7.73 -25.59 17.05
CA VAL A 354 -8.34 -24.36 16.52
C VAL A 354 -9.86 -24.34 16.68
N TRP A 355 -10.53 -25.49 16.58
CA TRP A 355 -11.99 -25.61 16.62
C TRP A 355 -12.61 -25.30 17.99
N ASN A 356 -11.85 -25.45 19.08
CA ASN A 356 -12.30 -25.11 20.43
C ASN A 356 -11.79 -23.74 20.91
N LEU A 357 -10.85 -23.12 20.17
CA LEU A 357 -10.18 -21.88 20.56
C LEU A 357 -11.14 -20.72 20.91
N PRO A 358 -12.28 -20.48 20.21
CA PRO A 358 -13.22 -19.42 20.60
C PRO A 358 -13.88 -19.59 21.98
N LYS A 359 -13.83 -20.80 22.56
CA LYS A 359 -14.37 -21.07 23.90
C LYS A 359 -13.30 -20.85 24.98
N THR A 360 -12.06 -21.32 24.73
CA THR A 360 -10.94 -21.22 25.67
C THR A 360 -10.28 -19.84 25.67
N CYS A 361 -10.20 -19.19 24.51
CA CYS A 361 -9.69 -17.84 24.33
C CYS A 361 -10.82 -16.93 23.87
N ASN A 362 -11.50 -16.32 24.82
CA ASN A 362 -12.58 -15.36 24.59
C ASN A 362 -12.23 -13.98 25.17
N PHE A 363 -13.12 -13.01 24.96
CA PHE A 363 -13.03 -11.64 25.47
C PHE A 363 -12.61 -11.60 26.95
N THR A 364 -11.64 -10.74 27.28
CA THR A 364 -11.18 -10.55 28.66
C THR A 364 -11.24 -9.06 29.02
N LEU A 365 -12.02 -8.72 30.05
CA LEU A 365 -12.10 -7.33 30.53
C LEU A 365 -10.72 -6.87 31.01
N GLY A 366 -10.31 -5.67 30.58
CA GLY A 366 -8.96 -5.13 30.82
C GLY A 366 -7.91 -5.52 29.76
N VAL A 367 -8.27 -6.30 28.74
CA VAL A 367 -7.44 -6.52 27.53
C VAL A 367 -8.10 -5.83 26.33
N PRO A 368 -7.42 -4.91 25.61
CA PRO A 368 -8.02 -4.19 24.50
C PRO A 368 -8.38 -5.07 23.30
N ILE A 369 -9.47 -4.67 22.65
CA ILE A 369 -10.09 -5.31 21.49
C ILE A 369 -9.61 -4.60 20.23
N GLY A 370 -9.28 -5.36 19.17
CA GLY A 370 -8.92 -4.81 17.87
C GLY A 370 -10.03 -3.89 17.33
N PRO A 371 -9.75 -2.59 17.08
CA PRO A 371 -10.80 -1.61 16.81
C PRO A 371 -11.46 -1.82 15.44
N MET A 372 -12.77 -1.57 15.36
CA MET A 372 -13.49 -1.52 14.08
C MET A 372 -12.93 -0.40 13.20
N LEU A 373 -12.61 -0.71 11.94
CA LEU A 373 -11.97 0.19 10.98
C LEU A 373 -12.92 0.60 9.85
N ALA A 374 -12.83 1.86 9.41
CA ALA A 374 -13.57 2.36 8.26
C ALA A 374 -12.86 2.02 6.92
N LYS A 375 -13.65 1.75 5.88
CA LYS A 375 -13.21 1.77 4.48
C LYS A 375 -13.31 3.22 3.96
N PRO A 376 -12.30 3.77 3.26
CA PRO A 376 -12.45 5.05 2.57
C PRO A 376 -13.42 4.92 1.39
N THR A 377 -14.22 5.96 1.20
CA THR A 377 -15.31 6.07 0.21
C THR A 377 -15.30 7.49 -0.33
N LYS A 378 -15.59 7.68 -1.63
CA LYS A 378 -15.32 8.93 -2.38
C LYS A 378 -16.43 9.98 -2.33
N GLY A 379 -17.65 9.63 -1.92
CA GLY A 379 -18.79 10.55 -1.83
C GLY A 379 -20.05 9.88 -1.30
N VAL A 380 -21.08 10.66 -0.98
CA VAL A 380 -22.32 10.20 -0.33
C VAL A 380 -23.04 9.12 -1.16
N ALA A 381 -23.05 9.23 -2.49
CA ALA A 381 -23.62 8.20 -3.36
C ALA A 381 -22.99 6.81 -3.13
N GLU A 382 -21.66 6.68 -3.06
CA GLU A 382 -21.02 5.37 -2.80
C GLU A 382 -21.38 4.80 -1.41
N ILE A 383 -21.79 5.64 -0.44
CA ILE A 383 -22.33 5.18 0.86
C ILE A 383 -23.72 4.57 0.66
N LEU A 384 -24.63 5.30 0.01
CA LEU A 384 -26.00 4.84 -0.28
C LEU A 384 -26.02 3.56 -1.14
N ASN A 385 -25.17 3.50 -2.16
CA ASN A 385 -25.03 2.34 -3.06
C ASN A 385 -24.50 1.09 -2.34
N LYS A 386 -23.82 1.26 -1.20
CA LYS A 386 -23.27 0.19 -0.37
C LYS A 386 -24.23 -0.27 0.74
N PHE A 387 -25.13 0.61 1.18
CA PHE A 387 -26.09 0.35 2.26
C PHE A 387 -27.55 0.38 1.80
N GLN A 388 -27.80 -0.03 0.55
CA GLN A 388 -29.14 -0.29 0.02
C GLN A 388 -29.97 -1.13 1.00
N ASP A 389 -31.21 -0.69 1.26
CA ASP A 389 -32.19 -1.33 2.14
C ASP A 389 -31.73 -1.58 3.59
N ILE A 390 -30.60 -1.00 4.00
CA ILE A 390 -30.03 -1.09 5.35
C ILE A 390 -30.10 0.28 5.99
N VAL A 391 -30.77 0.40 7.15
CA VAL A 391 -30.71 1.63 7.96
C VAL A 391 -29.30 1.78 8.52
N PHE A 392 -28.58 2.81 8.06
CA PHE A 392 -27.27 3.19 8.58
C PHE A 392 -27.33 4.53 9.30
N THR A 393 -26.21 4.96 9.88
CA THR A 393 -26.07 6.21 10.60
C THR A 393 -24.75 6.88 10.20
N CYS A 394 -24.79 8.20 10.01
CA CYS A 394 -23.62 9.02 9.79
C CYS A 394 -23.24 9.69 11.10
N GLU A 395 -21.95 9.67 11.46
CA GLU A 395 -21.42 10.25 12.68
C GLU A 395 -20.26 11.19 12.35
N TYR A 396 -20.11 12.27 13.12
CA TYR A 396 -19.01 13.22 12.92
C TYR A 396 -17.67 12.52 13.11
N LYS A 397 -16.82 12.53 12.08
CA LYS A 397 -15.50 11.89 12.13
C LYS A 397 -14.45 12.81 12.74
N TYR A 398 -14.55 13.02 14.06
CA TYR A 398 -13.68 13.87 14.88
C TYR A 398 -12.17 13.68 14.62
N ASP A 399 -11.40 14.75 14.86
CA ASP A 399 -9.94 14.79 14.69
C ASP A 399 -9.21 14.83 16.04
N GLY A 400 -8.98 13.65 16.63
CA GLY A 400 -8.37 13.53 17.95
C GLY A 400 -7.48 12.30 18.08
N GLU A 401 -7.50 11.69 19.26
CA GLU A 401 -6.92 10.36 19.49
C GLU A 401 -8.01 9.38 19.92
N ARG A 402 -8.28 8.38 19.07
CA ARG A 402 -9.14 7.25 19.44
C ARG A 402 -8.64 6.57 20.70
N ALA A 403 -9.53 6.49 21.69
CA ALA A 403 -9.31 5.90 22.99
C ALA A 403 -10.36 4.81 23.23
N GLN A 404 -9.89 3.57 23.40
CA GLN A 404 -10.72 2.49 23.92
C GLN A 404 -10.58 2.50 25.44
N ILE A 405 -11.67 2.79 26.16
CA ILE A 405 -11.65 3.08 27.59
C ILE A 405 -12.35 1.97 28.36
N HIS A 406 -11.57 1.25 29.16
CA HIS A 406 -12.01 0.17 30.01
C HIS A 406 -12.21 0.71 31.44
N PHE A 407 -13.34 0.38 32.04
CA PHE A 407 -13.62 0.63 33.45
C PHE A 407 -13.93 -0.68 34.16
N MET A 408 -13.17 -0.97 35.20
CA MET A 408 -13.16 -2.23 35.94
C MET A 408 -14.06 -2.15 37.19
N GLU A 409 -14.53 -3.30 37.67
CA GLU A 409 -15.43 -3.35 38.85
C GLU A 409 -14.77 -2.92 40.18
N ASP A 410 -13.43 -2.91 40.24
CA ASP A 410 -12.66 -2.36 41.36
C ASP A 410 -12.50 -0.82 41.30
N GLY A 411 -13.04 -0.17 40.27
CA GLY A 411 -12.95 1.26 40.03
C GLY A 411 -11.72 1.71 39.25
N THR A 412 -10.86 0.79 38.79
CA THR A 412 -9.71 1.14 37.95
C THR A 412 -10.12 1.44 36.51
N PHE A 413 -9.32 2.28 35.85
CA PHE A 413 -9.45 2.61 34.43
C PHE A 413 -8.22 2.15 33.67
N GLU A 414 -8.44 1.66 32.45
CA GLU A 414 -7.39 1.51 31.44
C GLU A 414 -7.82 2.20 30.14
N ILE A 415 -6.90 2.92 29.50
CA ILE A 415 -7.15 3.68 28.28
C ILE A 415 -6.14 3.21 27.23
N TYR A 416 -6.62 2.70 26.10
CA TYR A 416 -5.78 2.18 25.02
C TYR A 416 -5.91 3.01 23.74
N SER A 417 -4.80 3.20 23.04
CA SER A 417 -4.80 3.83 21.71
C SER A 417 -5.40 2.90 20.66
N ARG A 418 -5.64 3.44 19.45
CA ARG A 418 -5.99 2.67 18.24
C ARG A 418 -5.08 1.46 17.95
N ASN A 419 -3.83 1.48 18.42
CA ASN A 419 -2.86 0.39 18.26
C ASN A 419 -2.75 -0.50 19.51
N ALA A 420 -3.72 -0.44 20.42
CA ALA A 420 -3.70 -1.07 21.75
C ALA A 420 -2.56 -0.60 22.69
N GLU A 421 -1.90 0.53 22.40
CA GLU A 421 -0.86 1.10 23.27
C GLU A 421 -1.49 1.70 24.55
N ARG A 422 -0.92 1.42 25.73
CA ARG A 422 -1.49 1.87 27.02
C ARG A 422 -1.27 3.38 27.26
N ASN A 423 -2.35 4.14 27.10
CA ASN A 423 -2.44 5.60 27.24
C ASN A 423 -2.99 6.07 28.60
N THR A 424 -3.30 5.18 29.54
CA THR A 424 -3.90 5.49 30.86
C THR A 424 -3.19 6.62 31.61
N GLY A 425 -1.85 6.61 31.64
CA GLY A 425 -1.03 7.66 32.28
C GLY A 425 -0.95 9.01 31.54
N LYS A 426 -1.63 9.17 30.40
CA LYS A 426 -1.69 10.40 29.57
C LYS A 426 -2.98 11.20 29.79
N TYR A 427 -4.03 10.54 30.24
CA TYR A 427 -5.40 11.09 30.31
C TYR A 427 -6.08 10.84 31.68
N PRO A 428 -5.49 11.28 32.80
CA PRO A 428 -6.12 11.14 34.12
C PRO A 428 -7.42 11.96 34.25
N ASP A 429 -7.52 13.06 33.50
CA ASP A 429 -8.71 13.91 33.38
C ASP A 429 -9.87 13.23 32.66
N VAL A 430 -9.61 12.36 31.67
CA VAL A 430 -10.62 11.54 31.00
C VAL A 430 -11.20 10.51 31.97
N ALA A 431 -10.36 9.82 32.74
CA ALA A 431 -10.80 8.89 33.78
C ALA A 431 -11.64 9.60 34.87
N LEU A 432 -11.23 10.79 35.32
CA LEU A 432 -12.01 11.59 36.27
C LEU A 432 -13.35 12.08 35.70
N ALA A 433 -13.40 12.48 34.42
CA ALA A 433 -14.65 12.88 33.77
C ALA A 433 -15.64 11.71 33.71
N LEU A 434 -15.21 10.54 33.22
CA LEU A 434 -16.06 9.34 33.14
C LEU A 434 -16.46 8.79 34.52
N SER A 435 -15.59 8.93 35.53
CA SER A 435 -15.93 8.57 36.93
C SER A 435 -17.12 9.37 37.46
N ARG A 436 -17.24 10.64 37.04
CA ARG A 436 -18.32 11.56 37.44
C ARG A 436 -19.58 11.42 36.57
N LEU A 437 -19.43 11.14 35.28
CA LEU A 437 -20.50 11.24 34.27
C LEU A 437 -21.14 9.90 33.88
N LYS A 438 -20.60 8.77 34.35
CA LYS A 438 -21.30 7.48 34.33
C LYS A 438 -22.41 7.47 35.38
N LYS A 439 -23.58 6.91 35.06
CA LYS A 439 -24.69 6.81 36.02
C LYS A 439 -24.39 5.78 37.13
N PRO A 440 -25.04 5.87 38.31
CA PRO A 440 -24.76 4.97 39.44
C PRO A 440 -25.00 3.47 39.15
N SER A 441 -25.79 3.13 38.13
CA SER A 441 -26.02 1.77 37.64
C SER A 441 -24.80 1.15 36.93
N VAL A 442 -23.81 1.96 36.53
CA VAL A 442 -22.65 1.51 35.76
C VAL A 442 -21.51 1.09 36.68
N LYS A 443 -21.24 -0.22 36.71
CA LYS A 443 -20.18 -0.87 37.50
C LYS A 443 -18.91 -1.15 36.71
N SER A 444 -19.04 -1.51 35.43
CA SER A 444 -17.92 -1.84 34.54
C SER A 444 -18.33 -1.60 33.08
N PHE A 445 -17.40 -1.16 32.23
CA PHE A 445 -17.68 -0.89 30.81
C PHE A 445 -16.45 -0.96 29.91
N ILE A 446 -16.66 -1.06 28.59
CA ILE A 446 -15.68 -0.69 27.57
C ILE A 446 -16.34 0.26 26.56
N LEU A 447 -15.84 1.50 26.49
CA LEU A 447 -16.20 2.51 25.50
C LEU A 447 -15.21 2.51 24.33
N ASP A 448 -15.68 2.88 23.15
CA ASP A 448 -14.86 3.33 22.03
C ASP A 448 -15.23 4.79 21.70
N CYS A 449 -14.23 5.68 21.73
CA CYS A 449 -14.43 7.13 21.67
C CYS A 449 -13.22 7.85 21.05
N GLU A 450 -13.42 9.09 20.60
CA GLU A 450 -12.33 9.98 20.19
C GLU A 450 -12.09 11.03 21.30
N VAL A 451 -10.87 11.12 21.81
CA VAL A 451 -10.47 12.19 22.75
C VAL A 451 -9.94 13.36 21.93
N VAL A 452 -10.60 14.51 22.02
CA VAL A 452 -10.37 15.69 21.15
C VAL A 452 -9.98 16.89 22.00
N ALA A 453 -9.03 17.72 21.57
CA ALA A 453 -8.71 18.96 22.28
C ALA A 453 -9.88 19.95 22.21
N PHE A 454 -10.16 20.67 23.31
CA PHE A 454 -11.37 21.47 23.43
C PHE A 454 -11.15 22.74 24.26
N ASP A 455 -11.51 23.88 23.68
CA ASP A 455 -11.61 25.18 24.35
C ASP A 455 -12.97 25.27 25.06
N ARG A 456 -12.97 25.13 26.38
CA ARG A 456 -14.20 25.14 27.20
C ARG A 456 -14.81 26.53 27.38
N GLU A 457 -14.02 27.60 27.21
CA GLU A 457 -14.50 28.98 27.30
C GLU A 457 -15.25 29.36 26.02
N LYS A 458 -14.66 29.06 24.85
CA LYS A 458 -15.26 29.29 23.52
C LYS A 458 -16.20 28.16 23.06
N LYS A 459 -16.33 27.10 23.87
CA LYS A 459 -17.10 25.87 23.58
C LYS A 459 -16.78 25.26 22.21
N LYS A 460 -15.48 25.18 21.88
CA LYS A 460 -14.99 24.87 20.53
C LYS A 460 -13.98 23.72 20.51
N ILE A 461 -14.09 22.84 19.53
CA ILE A 461 -13.05 21.86 19.18
C ILE A 461 -11.77 22.59 18.75
N LEU A 462 -10.62 22.01 19.10
CA LEU A 462 -9.29 22.47 18.72
C LEU A 462 -8.58 21.38 17.88
N PRO A 463 -7.74 21.75 16.88
CA PRO A 463 -7.08 20.79 16.01
C PRO A 463 -6.23 19.75 16.76
N PHE A 464 -6.09 18.56 16.17
CA PHE A 464 -5.24 17.47 16.66
C PHE A 464 -3.82 17.91 17.06
N GLN A 465 -3.24 18.89 16.35
CA GLN A 465 -1.92 19.44 16.66
C GLN A 465 -1.85 20.00 18.09
N ILE A 466 -2.91 20.64 18.59
CA ILE A 466 -2.99 21.12 19.97
C ILE A 466 -3.06 19.94 20.95
N LEU A 467 -3.88 18.93 20.66
CA LEU A 467 -3.94 17.68 21.45
C LEU A 467 -2.56 17.02 21.56
N SER A 468 -1.82 16.98 20.45
CA SER A 468 -0.50 16.34 20.35
C SER A 468 0.60 16.99 21.23
N THR A 469 0.36 18.22 21.71
CA THR A 469 1.26 18.90 22.67
C THR A 469 1.14 18.37 24.10
N ARG A 470 0.11 17.59 24.44
CA ARG A 470 -0.05 17.01 25.78
C ARG A 470 1.11 16.07 26.12
N ALA A 471 1.58 16.18 27.37
CA ALA A 471 2.60 15.28 27.91
C ALA A 471 2.12 13.82 27.81
N ARG A 472 3.04 12.91 27.42
CA ARG A 472 2.66 11.56 26.94
C ARG A 472 2.62 10.46 28.01
N LYS A 473 3.27 10.65 29.16
CA LYS A 473 3.37 9.64 30.23
C LYS A 473 3.35 10.34 31.60
N ASN A 474 2.70 9.71 32.59
CA ASN A 474 2.63 10.11 33.99
C ASN A 474 2.20 11.57 34.22
N VAL A 475 1.14 12.00 33.54
CA VAL A 475 0.58 13.35 33.64
C VAL A 475 -0.10 13.56 35.00
N ASN A 476 0.16 14.67 35.68
CA ASN A 476 -0.62 15.11 36.83
C ASN A 476 -1.79 15.99 36.33
N VAL A 477 -2.98 15.83 36.92
CA VAL A 477 -4.19 16.58 36.58
C VAL A 477 -3.96 18.10 36.65
N ASN A 478 -3.16 18.55 37.63
CA ASN A 478 -2.87 19.98 37.84
C ASN A 478 -1.94 20.58 36.77
N ASP A 479 -1.23 19.75 36.00
CA ASP A 479 -0.29 20.20 34.95
C ASP A 479 -0.96 20.27 33.55
N ILE A 480 -2.26 19.97 33.46
CA ILE A 480 -2.98 19.87 32.18
C ILE A 480 -3.35 21.27 31.66
N LYS A 481 -2.62 21.70 30.62
CA LYS A 481 -2.86 22.98 29.92
C LYS A 481 -3.84 22.89 28.75
N VAL A 482 -4.02 21.69 28.19
CA VAL A 482 -4.92 21.45 27.05
C VAL A 482 -6.10 20.61 27.53
N GLY A 483 -7.24 21.28 27.69
CA GLY A 483 -8.52 20.64 27.94
C GLY A 483 -8.92 19.71 26.79
N VAL A 484 -9.66 18.66 27.11
CA VAL A 484 -10.19 17.69 26.14
C VAL A 484 -11.67 17.43 26.39
N CYS A 485 -12.37 17.08 25.32
CA CYS A 485 -13.70 16.49 25.35
C CYS A 485 -13.60 15.03 24.84
N ILE A 486 -14.41 14.15 25.40
CA ILE A 486 -14.55 12.75 24.98
C ILE A 486 -15.78 12.66 24.08
N PHE A 487 -15.64 12.24 22.83
CA PHE A 487 -16.76 11.98 21.93
C PHE A 487 -16.96 10.47 21.77
N ALA A 488 -17.92 9.90 22.49
CA ALA A 488 -18.18 8.47 22.52
C ALA A 488 -19.13 8.04 21.39
N PHE A 489 -18.73 6.99 20.65
CA PHE A 489 -19.49 6.47 19.50
C PHE A 489 -19.90 5.00 19.65
N ASP A 490 -19.20 4.18 20.45
CA ASP A 490 -19.57 2.78 20.65
C ASP A 490 -19.37 2.29 22.10
N MET A 491 -20.07 1.20 22.43
CA MET A 491 -20.12 0.55 23.74
C MET A 491 -19.95 -0.97 23.54
N LEU A 492 -18.78 -1.49 23.86
CA LEU A 492 -18.35 -2.86 23.53
C LEU A 492 -18.64 -3.87 24.66
N TYR A 493 -18.82 -3.39 25.89
CA TYR A 493 -19.14 -4.19 27.07
C TYR A 493 -19.74 -3.31 28.17
N LEU A 494 -20.72 -3.83 28.92
CA LEU A 494 -21.36 -3.12 30.03
C LEU A 494 -21.82 -4.11 31.12
N ASN A 495 -21.42 -3.90 32.38
CA ASN A 495 -21.93 -4.61 33.56
C ASN A 495 -21.98 -6.15 33.42
N GLY A 496 -20.89 -6.77 32.96
CA GLY A 496 -20.84 -8.21 32.69
C GLY A 496 -21.29 -8.63 31.28
N GLN A 497 -22.12 -7.84 30.58
CA GLN A 497 -22.59 -8.15 29.23
C GLN A 497 -21.53 -7.74 28.18
N GLN A 498 -21.05 -8.71 27.41
CA GLN A 498 -20.30 -8.44 26.17
C GLN A 498 -21.27 -7.98 25.08
N LEU A 499 -20.94 -6.90 24.36
CA LEU A 499 -21.84 -6.28 23.38
C LEU A 499 -21.31 -6.35 21.94
N ILE A 500 -20.11 -6.86 21.71
CA ILE A 500 -19.42 -6.86 20.39
C ILE A 500 -20.25 -7.52 19.27
N GLN A 501 -21.10 -8.49 19.59
CA GLN A 501 -21.99 -9.18 18.63
C GLN A 501 -23.41 -8.57 18.54
N GLU A 502 -23.74 -7.58 19.38
CA GLU A 502 -25.03 -6.90 19.36
C GLU A 502 -25.09 -5.87 18.22
N ASN A 503 -26.30 -5.57 17.75
CA ASN A 503 -26.53 -4.54 16.74
C ASN A 503 -26.09 -3.15 17.27
N LEU A 504 -25.41 -2.35 16.44
CA LEU A 504 -24.94 -1.00 16.80
C LEU A 504 -26.05 -0.12 17.40
N LYS A 505 -27.31 -0.25 16.92
CA LYS A 505 -28.47 0.46 17.48
C LYS A 505 -28.65 0.17 18.97
N ILE A 506 -28.54 -1.10 19.38
CA ILE A 506 -28.63 -1.52 20.78
C ILE A 506 -27.43 -0.97 21.56
N ARG A 507 -26.20 -1.12 21.03
CA ARG A 507 -24.97 -0.64 21.69
C ARG A 507 -25.00 0.87 21.94
N ARG A 508 -25.48 1.64 20.96
CA ARG A 508 -25.54 3.11 21.03
C ARG A 508 -26.75 3.60 21.83
N GLU A 509 -27.97 3.29 21.39
CA GLU A 509 -29.19 3.89 21.98
C GLU A 509 -29.53 3.30 23.36
N GLN A 510 -29.43 1.98 23.52
CA GLN A 510 -29.87 1.29 24.76
C GLN A 510 -28.75 1.03 25.77
N LYS A 511 -27.48 1.13 25.38
CA LYS A 511 -26.34 0.83 26.27
C LYS A 511 -25.45 2.06 26.50
N LEU A 512 -25.05 2.78 25.44
CA LEU A 512 -24.23 4.00 25.59
C LEU A 512 -25.05 5.16 26.16
N TYR A 513 -26.13 5.58 25.50
CA TYR A 513 -26.91 6.76 25.90
C TYR A 513 -27.59 6.58 27.26
N GLU A 514 -28.09 5.38 27.55
CA GLU A 514 -28.66 5.08 28.87
C GLU A 514 -27.62 5.09 30.00
N SER A 515 -26.32 4.83 29.74
CA SER A 515 -25.29 4.69 30.79
C SER A 515 -24.64 5.98 31.26
N PHE A 516 -24.67 7.06 30.47
CA PHE A 516 -23.92 8.30 30.75
C PHE A 516 -24.80 9.54 30.71
N GLU A 517 -24.27 10.65 31.23
CA GLU A 517 -24.83 11.99 31.15
C GLU A 517 -23.83 12.89 30.39
N GLU A 518 -24.30 13.67 29.43
CA GLU A 518 -23.44 14.58 28.66
C GLU A 518 -23.09 15.83 29.47
N ASP A 519 -21.84 16.26 29.34
CA ASP A 519 -21.31 17.50 29.91
C ASP A 519 -20.45 18.20 28.84
N PRO A 520 -20.99 19.25 28.18
CA PRO A 520 -20.37 19.87 27.00
C PRO A 520 -18.91 20.30 27.23
N GLY A 521 -18.01 19.77 26.40
CA GLY A 521 -16.57 20.00 26.54
C GLY A 521 -15.85 19.10 27.57
N TYR A 522 -16.54 18.10 28.14
CA TYR A 522 -15.96 17.03 28.97
C TYR A 522 -16.27 15.65 28.39
N PHE A 523 -17.56 15.32 28.22
CA PHE A 523 -18.03 14.07 27.62
C PHE A 523 -19.31 14.33 26.85
N GLN A 524 -19.35 13.87 25.61
CA GLN A 524 -20.48 14.00 24.70
C GLN A 524 -20.61 12.72 23.87
N PHE A 525 -21.81 12.47 23.35
CA PHE A 525 -21.99 11.45 22.32
C PHE A 525 -21.53 11.98 20.96
N ALA A 526 -21.14 11.08 20.06
CA ALA A 526 -20.83 11.46 18.69
C ALA A 526 -22.08 12.08 18.03
N THR A 527 -21.92 13.29 17.47
CA THR A 527 -22.97 13.95 16.69
C THR A 527 -23.33 13.06 15.52
N ALA A 528 -24.61 12.69 15.43
CA ALA A 528 -25.08 11.62 14.54
C ALA A 528 -26.40 11.98 13.84
N VAL A 529 -26.58 11.45 12.64
CA VAL A 529 -27.87 11.39 11.94
C VAL A 529 -28.14 9.95 11.47
N THR A 530 -29.40 9.57 11.39
CA THR A 530 -29.86 8.28 10.83
C THR A 530 -30.83 8.63 9.72
N SER A 531 -30.34 8.62 8.47
CA SER A 531 -31.12 8.94 7.28
C SER A 531 -30.57 8.19 6.08
N ASN A 532 -31.43 7.98 5.09
CA ASN A 532 -31.08 7.48 3.75
C ASN A 532 -31.24 8.58 2.68
N ASP A 533 -31.60 9.81 3.07
CA ASP A 533 -31.73 10.94 2.14
C ASP A 533 -30.37 11.54 1.79
N ILE A 534 -30.12 11.74 0.49
CA ILE A 534 -28.82 12.21 0.00
C ILE A 534 -28.53 13.66 0.39
N ASP A 535 -29.54 14.53 0.44
CA ASP A 535 -29.38 15.94 0.76
C ASP A 535 -29.19 16.13 2.27
N GLU A 536 -29.90 15.37 3.12
CA GLU A 536 -29.66 15.36 4.56
C GLU A 536 -28.25 14.89 4.90
N ILE A 537 -27.79 13.78 4.30
CA ILE A 537 -26.43 13.28 4.52
C ILE A 537 -25.38 14.25 3.98
N GLN A 538 -25.62 14.90 2.84
CA GLN A 538 -24.69 15.91 2.30
C GLN A 538 -24.64 17.15 3.20
N LYS A 539 -25.78 17.71 3.64
CA LYS A 539 -25.83 18.82 4.61
C LYS A 539 -25.12 18.47 5.92
N PHE A 540 -25.28 17.24 6.39
CA PHE A 540 -24.60 16.73 7.59
C PHE A 540 -23.08 16.58 7.39
N LEU A 541 -22.64 16.11 6.22
CA LEU A 541 -21.23 16.06 5.83
C LEU A 541 -20.63 17.47 5.78
N ASP A 542 -21.29 18.40 5.10
CA ASP A 542 -20.84 19.80 4.97
C ASP A 542 -20.75 20.49 6.34
N ALA A 543 -21.72 20.24 7.23
CA ALA A 543 -21.70 20.73 8.61
C ALA A 543 -20.68 20.03 9.53
N SER A 544 -20.09 18.91 9.10
CA SER A 544 -19.06 18.16 9.85
C SER A 544 -17.63 18.54 9.48
N VAL A 545 -17.45 19.28 8.39
CA VAL A 545 -16.14 19.67 7.85
C VAL A 545 -15.85 21.14 8.20
N ASP A 546 -14.96 21.37 9.17
CA ASP A 546 -14.18 22.62 9.19
C ASP A 546 -13.40 22.68 7.86
N VAL A 547 -13.60 23.73 7.06
CA VAL A 547 -13.19 23.74 5.65
C VAL A 547 -11.67 23.63 5.51
N GLY A 548 -11.21 22.48 5.01
CA GLY A 548 -9.82 22.17 4.68
C GLY A 548 -9.29 22.97 3.49
N ILE A 549 -8.12 22.59 2.96
CA ILE A 549 -7.69 23.13 1.67
C ILE A 549 -8.56 22.53 0.56
N GLY A 550 -9.51 23.32 0.06
CA GLY A 550 -10.34 22.92 -1.09
C GLY A 550 -9.49 22.63 -2.32
N ASP A 551 -8.42 23.41 -2.51
CA ASP A 551 -7.54 23.41 -3.68
C ASP A 551 -6.22 22.65 -3.45
N SER A 552 -5.44 22.48 -4.53
CA SER A 552 -4.05 22.03 -4.51
C SER A 552 -3.09 23.23 -4.46
N VAL A 553 -1.83 22.98 -4.10
CA VAL A 553 -0.74 23.97 -4.11
C VAL A 553 0.42 23.48 -4.99
N ASP A 554 1.03 24.39 -5.73
CA ASP A 554 2.15 24.13 -6.64
C ASP A 554 3.46 24.39 -5.90
N LEU A 555 4.34 23.39 -5.77
CA LEU A 555 5.53 23.45 -4.91
C LEU A 555 6.79 22.92 -5.60
N VAL A 556 7.95 23.45 -5.21
CA VAL A 556 9.26 23.13 -5.82
C VAL A 556 10.01 22.08 -4.99
N PRO A 557 10.50 20.96 -5.57
CA PRO A 557 11.39 20.02 -4.88
C PRO A 557 12.81 20.59 -4.79
N ILE A 558 13.25 20.96 -3.58
CA ILE A 558 14.57 21.57 -3.33
C ILE A 558 15.60 20.61 -2.72
N ALA A 559 15.14 19.47 -2.18
CA ALA A 559 16.00 18.45 -1.58
C ALA A 559 15.34 17.06 -1.56
N ALA A 560 16.10 16.01 -1.25
CA ALA A 560 15.61 14.64 -1.13
C ALA A 560 16.20 13.87 0.05
N PHE A 561 15.59 12.71 0.30
CA PHE A 561 16.01 11.72 1.26
C PHE A 561 16.14 10.36 0.58
N HIS A 562 17.21 9.62 0.86
CA HIS A 562 17.41 8.29 0.28
C HIS A 562 16.33 7.31 0.77
N GLY A 563 15.78 6.53 -0.16
CA GLY A 563 14.79 5.52 0.17
C GLY A 563 15.41 4.34 0.93
N ARG A 564 14.58 3.68 1.74
CA ARG A 564 14.97 2.55 2.57
C ARG A 564 14.03 1.37 2.33
N GLY A 565 14.56 0.15 2.26
CA GLY A 565 13.76 -1.06 2.02
C GLY A 565 13.33 -1.14 0.56
N LYS A 566 12.03 -1.23 0.27
CA LYS A 566 11.52 -1.28 -1.12
C LYS A 566 11.89 -0.08 -1.99
N ARG A 567 12.32 1.04 -1.38
CA ARG A 567 12.77 2.26 -2.06
C ARG A 567 14.30 2.47 -2.03
N THR A 568 15.10 1.50 -1.61
CA THR A 568 16.57 1.60 -1.71
C THR A 568 16.95 1.81 -3.19
N GLY A 569 17.88 2.74 -3.47
CA GLY A 569 18.31 3.12 -4.82
C GLY A 569 17.62 4.37 -5.39
N VAL A 570 16.38 4.65 -5.00
CA VAL A 570 15.63 5.86 -5.37
C VAL A 570 15.57 6.86 -4.21
N TYR A 571 15.08 8.08 -4.47
CA TYR A 571 14.73 9.00 -3.38
C TYR A 571 13.40 8.54 -2.77
N GLY A 572 13.40 8.27 -1.46
CA GLY A 572 12.23 7.73 -0.77
C GLY A 572 11.21 8.79 -0.37
N ALA A 573 11.66 10.04 -0.28
CA ALA A 573 10.87 11.23 0.02
C ALA A 573 11.62 12.49 -0.46
N PHE A 574 10.87 13.56 -0.72
CA PHE A 574 11.38 14.86 -1.18
C PHE A 574 11.03 15.97 -0.18
N LEU A 575 11.84 17.03 -0.13
CA LEU A 575 11.55 18.27 0.57
C LEU A 575 11.04 19.29 -0.42
N LEU A 576 9.81 19.77 -0.22
CA LEU A 576 9.18 20.77 -1.08
C LEU A 576 9.18 22.16 -0.43
N ALA A 577 9.16 23.19 -1.27
CA ALA A 577 9.13 24.59 -0.87
C ALA A 577 8.05 25.40 -1.63
N CYS A 578 7.53 26.44 -0.98
CA CYS A 578 6.83 27.55 -1.62
C CYS A 578 7.83 28.68 -1.92
N TYR A 579 7.43 29.66 -2.73
CA TYR A 579 8.28 30.80 -3.10
C TYR A 579 7.88 32.05 -2.30
N ASP A 580 8.84 32.74 -1.68
CA ASP A 580 8.61 34.06 -1.06
C ASP A 580 9.04 35.13 -2.07
N VAL A 581 8.05 35.80 -2.68
CA VAL A 581 8.26 36.78 -3.74
C VAL A 581 8.92 38.05 -3.21
N ASN A 582 8.71 38.38 -1.93
CA ASN A 582 9.25 39.58 -1.29
C ASN A 582 10.73 39.44 -0.89
N LYS A 583 11.23 38.21 -0.72
CA LYS A 583 12.62 37.90 -0.34
C LYS A 583 13.39 37.07 -1.36
N GLU A 584 12.77 36.74 -2.50
CA GLU A 584 13.30 35.91 -3.60
C GLU A 584 13.87 34.55 -3.10
N GLU A 585 13.16 33.88 -2.18
CA GLU A 585 13.65 32.69 -1.49
C GLU A 585 12.66 31.51 -1.49
N PHE A 586 13.18 30.29 -1.61
CA PHE A 586 12.38 29.06 -1.50
C PHE A 586 12.29 28.62 -0.04
N GLN A 587 11.09 28.69 0.52
CA GLN A 587 10.82 28.36 1.92
C GLN A 587 10.21 26.95 2.02
N SER A 588 10.93 26.03 2.68
CA SER A 588 10.46 24.65 2.85
C SER A 588 9.11 24.60 3.56
N ILE A 589 8.17 23.81 3.02
CA ILE A 589 6.79 23.67 3.51
C ILE A 589 6.44 22.24 3.91
N CYS A 590 6.94 21.20 3.22
CA CYS A 590 6.61 19.83 3.58
C CYS A 590 7.67 18.82 3.16
N LYS A 591 7.66 17.65 3.80
CA LYS A 591 8.33 16.43 3.34
C LYS A 591 7.30 15.47 2.77
N ILE A 592 7.43 15.11 1.50
CA ILE A 592 6.48 14.28 0.76
C ILE A 592 7.07 12.92 0.39
N GLY A 593 6.28 11.85 0.47
CA GLY A 593 6.68 10.49 0.03
C GLY A 593 5.51 9.68 -0.52
N THR A 594 4.42 10.37 -0.85
CA THR A 594 3.06 9.85 -1.07
C THR A 594 2.43 10.54 -2.28
N GLY A 595 1.64 9.80 -3.06
CA GLY A 595 1.10 10.24 -4.37
C GLY A 595 1.85 9.65 -5.57
N PHE A 596 3.10 9.23 -5.40
CA PHE A 596 3.90 8.57 -6.43
C PHE A 596 3.43 7.13 -6.70
N SER A 597 3.36 6.75 -7.98
CA SER A 597 3.54 5.35 -8.39
C SER A 597 5.02 4.96 -8.31
N ASP A 598 5.34 3.66 -8.27
CA ASP A 598 6.75 3.24 -8.18
C ASP A 598 7.56 3.64 -9.44
N ALA A 599 6.93 3.65 -10.62
CA ALA A 599 7.54 4.15 -11.87
C ALA A 599 7.81 5.66 -11.81
N MET A 600 6.82 6.47 -11.42
CA MET A 600 6.96 7.92 -11.26
C MET A 600 8.02 8.26 -10.21
N LEU A 601 8.20 7.43 -9.18
CA LEU A 601 9.20 7.64 -8.14
C LEU A 601 10.64 7.46 -8.66
N ASP A 602 10.89 6.45 -9.49
CA ASP A 602 12.21 6.24 -10.11
C ASP A 602 12.48 7.24 -11.24
N GLU A 603 11.47 7.57 -12.02
CA GLU A 603 11.51 8.61 -13.06
C GLU A 603 11.87 9.99 -12.47
N ARG A 604 11.13 10.46 -11.46
CA ARG A 604 11.43 11.73 -10.77
C ARG A 604 12.74 11.68 -10.00
N SER A 605 13.13 10.51 -9.47
CA SER A 605 14.46 10.33 -8.90
C SER A 605 15.57 10.47 -9.95
N SER A 606 15.36 9.93 -11.15
CA SER A 606 16.32 9.98 -12.25
C SER A 606 16.41 11.38 -12.87
N SER A 607 15.30 12.11 -12.98
CA SER A 607 15.27 13.54 -13.34
C SER A 607 16.12 14.35 -12.36
N LEU A 608 15.76 14.34 -11.07
CA LEU A 608 16.41 15.19 -10.06
C LEU A 608 17.85 14.76 -9.72
N ARG A 609 18.26 13.51 -9.98
CA ARG A 609 19.68 13.09 -9.95
C ARG A 609 20.58 13.96 -10.85
N SER A 610 20.04 14.49 -11.97
CA SER A 610 20.80 15.38 -12.87
C SER A 610 20.96 16.81 -12.33
N GLN A 611 20.16 17.20 -11.33
CA GLN A 611 20.08 18.55 -10.77
C GLN A 611 20.71 18.65 -9.37
N VAL A 612 21.52 17.65 -8.98
CA VAL A 612 22.11 17.57 -7.63
C VAL A 612 23.18 18.63 -7.40
N ILE A 613 23.02 19.39 -6.31
CA ILE A 613 23.99 20.39 -5.84
C ILE A 613 24.62 19.96 -4.51
N ALA A 614 25.90 20.29 -4.32
CA ALA A 614 26.68 19.82 -3.17
C ALA A 614 26.30 20.50 -1.83
N THR A 615 25.70 21.69 -1.89
CA THR A 615 25.26 22.48 -0.73
C THR A 615 23.96 23.22 -1.06
N PRO A 616 23.10 23.54 -0.07
CA PRO A 616 21.89 24.33 -0.29
C PRO A 616 22.22 25.74 -0.79
N LYS A 617 21.35 26.30 -1.63
CA LYS A 617 21.45 27.67 -2.13
C LYS A 617 21.25 28.69 -0.99
N GLN A 618 21.89 29.85 -1.10
CA GLN A 618 21.74 30.93 -0.10
C GLN A 618 20.31 31.48 -0.02
N TYR A 619 19.49 31.28 -1.05
CA TYR A 619 18.07 31.62 -1.10
C TYR A 619 17.15 30.45 -0.68
N TYR A 620 17.67 29.39 -0.04
CA TYR A 620 16.83 28.35 0.58
C TYR A 620 16.59 28.65 2.07
N ARG A 621 15.36 28.42 2.55
CA ARG A 621 15.00 28.45 3.98
C ARG A 621 14.47 27.11 4.44
N VAL A 622 15.28 26.41 5.21
CA VAL A 622 15.02 25.06 5.71
C VAL A 622 15.22 25.03 7.22
N GLY A 623 14.44 24.21 7.94
CA GLY A 623 14.68 23.95 9.35
C GLY A 623 15.87 23.03 9.56
N ASP A 624 16.73 23.40 10.50
CA ASP A 624 18.03 22.77 10.80
C ASP A 624 17.90 21.30 11.25
N SER A 625 16.70 20.91 11.70
CA SER A 625 16.35 19.54 12.08
C SER A 625 16.00 18.63 10.89
N LEU A 626 15.71 19.17 9.70
CA LEU A 626 15.25 18.38 8.54
C LEU A 626 16.33 17.48 7.94
N ASN A 627 17.58 17.94 7.92
CA ASN A 627 18.77 17.22 7.43
C ASN A 627 18.52 16.36 6.16
N PRO A 628 18.26 16.96 4.99
CA PRO A 628 18.16 16.23 3.72
C PRO A 628 19.47 15.50 3.37
N ASP A 629 19.34 14.35 2.70
CA ASP A 629 20.51 13.58 2.25
C ASP A 629 21.12 14.18 0.96
N VAL A 630 20.29 14.82 0.12
CA VAL A 630 20.68 15.38 -1.19
C VAL A 630 19.94 16.70 -1.42
N TRP A 631 20.60 17.67 -2.07
CA TRP A 631 20.03 18.97 -2.45
C TRP A 631 19.91 19.09 -3.97
N PHE A 632 18.95 19.87 -4.46
CA PHE A 632 18.74 20.11 -5.89
C PHE A 632 18.80 21.60 -6.26
N GLU A 633 19.13 21.89 -7.52
CA GLU A 633 18.73 23.12 -8.21
C GLU A 633 17.20 23.16 -8.36
N PRO A 634 16.52 24.31 -8.22
CA PRO A 634 15.08 24.38 -8.40
C PRO A 634 14.76 24.34 -9.91
N THR A 635 14.18 23.23 -10.40
CA THR A 635 13.90 23.05 -11.84
C THR A 635 12.52 22.46 -12.17
N GLU A 636 11.78 21.96 -11.18
CA GLU A 636 10.47 21.36 -11.36
C GLU A 636 9.44 22.06 -10.46
N VAL A 637 8.16 22.01 -10.86
CA VAL A 637 7.03 22.39 -10.01
C VAL A 637 6.07 21.21 -9.93
N TRP A 638 5.59 20.88 -8.72
CA TRP A 638 4.76 19.73 -8.45
C TRP A 638 3.43 20.17 -7.83
N GLU A 639 2.31 19.70 -8.38
CA GLU A 639 0.98 19.97 -7.83
C GLU A 639 0.70 18.99 -6.69
N VAL A 640 0.48 19.53 -5.48
CA VAL A 640 0.32 18.76 -4.24
C VAL A 640 -1.01 19.09 -3.60
N LYS A 641 -1.77 18.04 -3.24
CA LYS A 641 -2.97 18.18 -2.39
C LYS A 641 -2.68 17.70 -0.98
N ALA A 642 -3.30 18.38 -0.01
CA ALA A 642 -3.22 18.08 1.41
C ALA A 642 -4.63 18.13 2.03
N ALA A 643 -4.76 17.76 3.30
CA ALA A 643 -6.00 17.99 4.05
C ALA A 643 -6.07 19.42 4.59
N ASP A 644 -5.02 19.83 5.30
CA ASP A 644 -4.94 21.08 6.06
C ASP A 644 -3.56 21.75 5.91
N LEU A 645 -3.49 23.05 6.19
CA LEU A 645 -2.25 23.74 6.57
C LEU A 645 -2.14 23.78 8.11
N THR A 646 -0.92 23.71 8.62
CA THR A 646 -0.63 23.63 10.06
C THR A 646 0.60 24.45 10.42
N ILE A 647 0.62 25.10 11.59
CA ILE A 647 1.81 25.80 12.09
C ILE A 647 2.89 24.76 12.41
N SER A 648 4.11 25.00 11.92
CA SER A 648 5.23 24.05 11.95
C SER A 648 6.48 24.66 12.59
N PRO A 649 7.02 24.05 13.66
CA PRO A 649 8.31 24.45 14.24
C PRO A 649 9.52 23.91 13.45
N VAL A 650 9.30 23.34 12.26
CA VAL A 650 10.33 22.67 11.44
C VAL A 650 10.39 23.24 10.02
N HIS A 651 9.24 23.60 9.44
CA HIS A 651 9.15 24.23 8.13
C HIS A 651 9.18 25.75 8.24
N ARG A 652 9.55 26.43 7.15
CA ARG A 652 9.87 27.87 7.13
C ARG A 652 8.90 28.70 6.27
N ALA A 653 8.06 28.05 5.46
CA ALA A 653 7.02 28.70 4.66
C ALA A 653 6.18 29.70 5.47
N ALA A 654 6.05 30.95 4.99
CA ALA A 654 5.26 32.00 5.63
C ALA A 654 5.67 32.36 7.09
N THR A 655 6.91 32.08 7.50
CA THR A 655 7.42 32.50 8.82
C THR A 655 7.40 34.02 8.93
N GLY A 656 6.87 34.54 10.04
CA GLY A 656 6.69 35.97 10.26
C GLY A 656 5.40 36.56 9.67
N ILE A 657 4.67 35.83 8.82
CA ILE A 657 3.36 36.25 8.28
C ILE A 657 2.23 35.78 9.21
N VAL A 658 2.31 34.53 9.69
CA VAL A 658 1.23 33.86 10.45
C VAL A 658 1.59 33.55 11.90
N ASP A 659 2.85 33.22 12.16
CA ASP A 659 3.45 33.02 13.47
C ASP A 659 4.85 33.66 13.41
N PRO A 660 5.29 34.41 14.44
CA PRO A 660 6.54 35.17 14.37
C PRO A 660 7.79 34.28 14.22
N ASP A 661 7.77 33.07 14.78
CA ASP A 661 8.94 32.19 14.90
C ASP A 661 8.82 30.89 14.08
N LYS A 662 7.61 30.57 13.59
CA LYS A 662 7.27 29.28 12.97
C LYS A 662 6.69 29.46 11.58
N GLY A 663 7.02 28.54 10.68
CA GLY A 663 6.41 28.48 9.36
C GLY A 663 5.12 27.66 9.35
N ILE A 664 4.67 27.35 8.14
CA ILE A 664 3.49 26.54 7.84
C ILE A 664 3.91 25.20 7.21
N SER A 665 3.11 24.16 7.39
CA SER A 665 3.30 22.84 6.80
C SER A 665 1.99 22.19 6.39
N LEU A 666 2.03 21.44 5.28
CA LEU A 666 0.92 20.66 4.77
C LEU A 666 0.68 19.39 5.60
N ARG A 667 -0.60 19.07 5.87
CA ARG A 667 -1.04 17.83 6.53
C ARG A 667 -1.43 16.77 5.49
N PHE A 668 -0.84 15.58 5.59
CA PHE A 668 -1.03 14.47 4.65
C PHE A 668 -0.79 14.82 3.15
N PRO A 669 0.32 15.50 2.79
CA PRO A 669 0.57 15.90 1.40
C PRO A 669 0.69 14.68 0.46
N ARG A 670 0.10 14.82 -0.74
CA ARG A 670 0.17 13.85 -1.83
C ARG A 670 0.44 14.57 -3.14
N LEU A 671 1.41 14.06 -3.90
CA LEU A 671 1.61 14.48 -5.29
C LEU A 671 0.35 14.12 -6.10
N LEU A 672 -0.13 15.06 -6.91
CA LEU A 672 -1.14 14.82 -7.94
C LEU A 672 -0.46 14.63 -9.30
N ARG A 673 0.40 15.59 -9.70
CA ARG A 673 1.14 15.58 -10.97
C ARG A 673 2.35 16.53 -10.93
N VAL A 674 3.21 16.42 -11.92
CA VAL A 674 4.19 17.47 -12.27
C VAL A 674 3.50 18.60 -13.04
N ARG A 675 4.00 19.83 -12.90
CA ARG A 675 3.57 21.04 -13.58
C ARG A 675 4.66 21.51 -14.54
N GLU A 676 4.73 20.85 -15.68
CA GLU A 676 5.62 21.24 -16.80
C GLU A 676 5.23 22.59 -17.41
N ASP A 677 4.01 23.06 -17.11
CA ASP A 677 3.45 24.36 -17.45
C ASP A 677 3.86 25.49 -16.48
N LYS A 678 4.74 25.25 -15.50
CA LYS A 678 5.21 26.24 -14.52
C LYS A 678 6.71 26.19 -14.25
N LYS A 679 7.30 27.36 -14.04
CA LYS A 679 8.65 27.56 -13.51
C LYS A 679 8.66 27.61 -11.97
N PRO A 680 9.80 27.35 -11.31
CA PRO A 680 9.91 27.42 -9.85
C PRO A 680 9.41 28.71 -9.22
N GLU A 681 9.63 29.85 -9.88
CA GLU A 681 9.21 31.19 -9.42
C GLU A 681 7.68 31.41 -9.54
N GLU A 682 6.99 30.55 -10.28
CA GLU A 682 5.53 30.53 -10.48
C GLU A 682 4.82 29.51 -9.56
N ALA A 683 5.54 28.91 -8.62
CA ALA A 683 5.00 28.10 -7.53
C ALA A 683 4.08 28.93 -6.60
N THR A 684 3.25 28.25 -5.80
CA THR A 684 2.38 28.92 -4.82
C THR A 684 3.23 29.75 -3.86
N SER A 685 2.84 31.01 -3.65
CA SER A 685 3.63 31.96 -2.87
C SER A 685 3.47 31.78 -1.36
N SER A 686 4.42 32.29 -0.58
CA SER A 686 4.38 32.24 0.89
C SER A 686 3.21 33.05 1.47
N GLU A 687 2.79 34.10 0.78
CA GLU A 687 1.58 34.87 1.05
C GLU A 687 0.33 34.05 0.76
N GLN A 688 0.24 33.37 -0.39
CA GLN A 688 -0.88 32.48 -0.72
C GLN A 688 -1.00 31.32 0.29
N ILE A 689 0.12 30.77 0.77
CA ILE A 689 0.15 29.76 1.83
C ILE A 689 -0.35 30.33 3.18
N ALA A 690 -0.08 31.60 3.47
CA ALA A 690 -0.64 32.28 4.64
C ALA A 690 -2.15 32.55 4.50
N ASP A 691 -2.60 33.00 3.34
CA ASP A 691 -4.01 33.31 3.04
C ASP A 691 -4.88 32.05 3.13
N LEU A 692 -4.44 30.94 2.52
CA LEU A 692 -5.12 29.64 2.64
C LEU A 692 -5.26 29.21 4.11
N TYR A 693 -4.20 29.35 4.91
CA TYR A 693 -4.24 29.00 6.34
C TYR A 693 -5.12 29.97 7.17
N GLN A 694 -5.26 31.23 6.74
CA GLN A 694 -6.18 32.17 7.37
C GLN A 694 -7.64 31.91 6.97
N ALA A 695 -7.90 31.49 5.74
CA ALA A 695 -9.24 31.07 5.28
C ALA A 695 -9.77 29.87 6.08
N GLN A 696 -8.89 28.88 6.39
CA GLN A 696 -9.22 27.76 7.29
C GLN A 696 -9.68 28.18 8.69
N LYS A 697 -9.42 29.43 9.14
CA LYS A 697 -9.89 29.96 10.43
C LYS A 697 -11.21 30.74 10.35
N HIS A 698 -11.63 31.14 9.15
CA HIS A 698 -12.77 32.04 8.96
C HIS A 698 -14.04 31.33 8.48
N ASN A 699 -13.92 30.17 7.84
CA ASN A 699 -15.06 29.36 7.37
C ASN A 699 -15.77 28.58 8.49
N HIS A 700 -15.93 29.17 9.68
CA HIS A 700 -16.85 28.64 10.69
C HIS A 700 -18.25 29.23 10.46
N PRO A 701 -19.32 28.43 10.52
CA PRO A 701 -20.68 28.97 10.45
C PRO A 701 -20.93 29.94 11.61
N SER A 702 -21.58 31.06 11.32
CA SER A 702 -22.01 32.03 12.34
C SER A 702 -23.05 31.40 13.29
N ASN A 703 -23.21 32.00 14.47
CA ASN A 703 -24.16 31.51 15.49
C ASN A 703 -25.61 31.49 14.99
N GLU A 704 -25.94 32.27 13.95
CA GLU A 704 -27.27 32.40 13.35
C GLU A 704 -27.86 31.04 12.92
N VAL A 705 -27.02 30.13 12.40
CA VAL A 705 -27.47 28.78 11.99
C VAL A 705 -27.90 27.93 13.20
N LYS A 706 -27.27 28.12 14.38
CA LYS A 706 -27.66 27.46 15.62
C LYS A 706 -28.94 28.05 16.22
N GLU A 707 -29.14 29.35 16.11
CA GLU A 707 -30.35 30.01 16.62
C GLU A 707 -31.58 29.63 15.78
N MET A 708 -31.45 29.51 14.45
CA MET A 708 -32.49 28.93 13.59
C MET A 708 -32.85 27.49 13.99
N TRP A 709 -31.85 26.64 14.28
CA TRP A 709 -32.09 25.24 14.67
C TRP A 709 -32.78 25.10 16.02
N ASN A 710 -32.38 25.89 17.02
CA ASN A 710 -33.03 25.94 18.33
C ASN A 710 -34.47 26.44 18.23
N MET A 711 -34.78 27.35 17.29
CA MET A 711 -36.16 27.81 17.08
C MET A 711 -37.05 26.70 16.48
N PHE A 712 -36.53 25.95 15.50
CA PHE A 712 -37.25 24.82 14.89
C PHE A 712 -37.48 23.62 15.82
N THR A 713 -36.59 23.36 16.77
CA THR A 713 -36.71 22.22 17.71
C THR A 713 -37.69 22.47 18.86
N VAL A 714 -38.25 23.67 19.01
CA VAL A 714 -39.20 24.01 20.08
C VAL A 714 -40.66 23.86 19.65
N GLU A 715 -40.99 23.94 18.35
CA GLU A 715 -42.39 23.90 17.88
C GLU A 715 -42.92 22.51 17.50
N THR A 716 -42.07 21.51 17.23
CA THR A 716 -42.49 20.15 16.84
C THR A 716 -42.44 19.13 17.99
N GLY A 717 -43.20 19.42 19.05
CA GLY A 717 -43.36 18.51 20.19
C GLY A 717 -43.99 17.16 19.83
N TYR A 718 -43.37 16.09 20.34
CA TYR A 718 -43.84 14.69 20.40
C TYR A 718 -45.33 14.42 20.05
N LEU A 719 -45.56 13.68 18.96
CA LEU A 719 -46.83 12.96 18.74
C LEU A 719 -46.58 11.61 18.06
N ARG A 720 -47.15 10.54 18.63
CA ARG A 720 -47.19 9.21 18.01
C ARG A 720 -48.30 9.16 16.97
N GLN A 721 -48.12 8.39 15.90
CA GLN A 721 -49.24 7.68 15.30
C GLN A 721 -48.80 6.42 14.55
N ASP A 722 -49.49 5.32 14.83
CA ASP A 722 -49.41 4.06 14.09
C ASP A 722 -50.60 3.94 13.12
N THR A 723 -50.42 3.12 12.08
CA THR A 723 -51.46 2.42 11.29
C THR A 723 -52.32 3.16 10.22
N VAL A 724 -52.26 2.58 9.02
CA VAL A 724 -53.30 2.52 7.95
C VAL A 724 -53.67 3.80 7.18
N THR A 725 -53.19 3.89 5.93
CA THR A 725 -54.07 3.65 4.77
C THR A 725 -53.28 3.31 3.49
N THR A 726 -53.76 2.31 2.75
CA THR A 726 -53.20 1.89 1.46
C THR A 726 -54.01 2.52 0.32
N SER A 727 -53.42 3.43 -0.45
CA SER A 727 -53.81 3.81 -1.83
C SER A 727 -52.83 4.88 -2.36
N LEU A 728 -52.73 5.07 -3.68
CA LEU A 728 -51.85 6.01 -4.44
C LEU A 728 -50.40 5.60 -4.73
N ALA A 729 -49.90 4.46 -4.23
CA ALA A 729 -48.54 3.99 -4.52
C ALA A 729 -48.38 3.29 -5.90
N TYR A 730 -48.97 3.82 -6.98
CA TYR A 730 -48.99 3.13 -8.30
C TYR A 730 -48.76 3.98 -9.57
N GLU A 731 -48.66 5.32 -9.48
CA GLU A 731 -48.48 6.18 -10.68
C GLU A 731 -47.32 7.19 -10.59
N PHE A 732 -46.34 6.96 -9.70
CA PHE A 732 -45.17 7.85 -9.54
C PHE A 732 -43.80 7.16 -9.65
N ASN A 733 -43.75 5.97 -10.24
CA ASN A 733 -42.57 5.09 -10.20
C ASN A 733 -42.06 4.69 -11.62
N SER A 734 -42.10 5.63 -12.57
CA SER A 734 -41.74 5.42 -13.99
C SER A 734 -40.70 6.41 -14.55
N CYS A 735 -40.08 7.21 -13.69
CA CYS A 735 -38.96 8.11 -14.01
C CYS A 735 -38.03 8.22 -12.78
N GLN A 736 -36.76 8.60 -12.96
CA GLN A 736 -35.70 8.60 -11.93
C GLN A 736 -35.10 7.23 -11.54
N GLN A 737 -35.06 6.27 -12.47
CA GLN A 737 -33.97 5.29 -12.53
C GLN A 737 -33.04 5.62 -13.72
N LYS A 738 -31.82 5.05 -13.72
CA LYS A 738 -30.79 5.12 -14.78
C LYS A 738 -29.92 6.40 -14.82
N THR A 739 -29.05 6.56 -13.83
CA THR A 739 -27.72 7.20 -14.01
C THR A 739 -26.61 6.34 -13.36
N SER A 740 -25.38 6.50 -13.85
CA SER A 740 -24.32 5.49 -14.00
C SER A 740 -23.58 4.94 -12.75
N LEU A 741 -24.16 4.97 -11.54
CA LEU A 741 -23.41 4.74 -10.29
C LEU A 741 -23.67 3.42 -9.53
N TRP A 742 -24.67 2.61 -9.92
CA TRP A 742 -25.31 1.64 -9.00
C TRP A 742 -25.03 0.14 -9.21
N LEU A 743 -24.26 -0.30 -10.21
CA LEU A 743 -24.21 -1.73 -10.56
C LEU A 743 -23.35 -2.62 -9.65
N ASN A 744 -22.22 -2.12 -9.16
CA ASN A 744 -21.12 -2.96 -8.68
C ASN A 744 -20.89 -2.88 -7.17
N SER A 745 -21.95 -3.09 -6.40
CA SER A 745 -21.88 -3.20 -4.94
C SER A 745 -21.47 -4.63 -4.50
N PRO A 746 -20.69 -4.81 -3.41
CA PRO A 746 -20.32 -6.14 -2.91
C PRO A 746 -21.48 -7.09 -2.55
N SER A 747 -22.71 -6.58 -2.44
CA SER A 747 -23.94 -7.35 -2.23
C SER A 747 -24.69 -7.71 -3.52
N THR A 748 -24.40 -7.06 -4.65
CA THR A 748 -25.15 -7.21 -5.90
C THR A 748 -24.77 -8.51 -6.61
N CYS A 749 -25.42 -9.63 -6.26
CA CYS A 749 -25.17 -10.94 -6.87
C CYS A 749 -25.82 -11.15 -8.25
N THR A 750 -26.73 -10.26 -8.65
CA THR A 750 -27.41 -10.26 -9.95
C THR A 750 -27.66 -8.82 -10.40
N VAL A 751 -27.45 -8.52 -11.68
CA VAL A 751 -27.81 -7.24 -12.32
C VAL A 751 -28.86 -7.50 -13.40
N THR A 752 -30.05 -6.91 -13.26
CA THR A 752 -31.06 -6.90 -14.32
C THR A 752 -30.76 -5.76 -15.30
N ILE A 753 -30.61 -6.08 -16.58
CA ILE A 753 -30.29 -5.13 -17.66
C ILE A 753 -31.32 -5.26 -18.78
N GLU A 754 -31.96 -4.15 -19.11
CA GLU A 754 -32.84 -4.02 -20.28
C GLU A 754 -31.97 -3.88 -21.56
N VAL A 755 -31.83 -4.97 -22.31
CA VAL A 755 -31.08 -5.04 -23.57
C VAL A 755 -32.09 -5.18 -24.71
N LEU A 756 -32.07 -4.27 -25.68
CA LEU A 756 -32.92 -4.32 -26.89
C LEU A 756 -34.43 -4.55 -26.62
N GLY A 757 -34.93 -4.09 -25.46
CA GLY A 757 -36.34 -4.26 -25.05
C GLY A 757 -36.65 -5.57 -24.30
N HIS A 758 -35.65 -6.35 -23.92
CA HIS A 758 -35.79 -7.53 -23.04
C HIS A 758 -35.00 -7.32 -21.75
N GLU A 759 -35.58 -7.69 -20.60
CA GLU A 759 -34.88 -7.70 -19.32
C GLU A 759 -34.12 -9.02 -19.13
N LEU A 760 -32.79 -8.92 -19.02
CA LEU A 760 -31.86 -10.03 -18.83
C LEU A 760 -31.20 -9.93 -17.44
N ASP A 761 -31.06 -11.06 -16.75
CA ASP A 761 -30.50 -11.14 -15.40
C ASP A 761 -29.08 -11.72 -15.43
N PHE A 762 -28.07 -10.89 -15.24
CA PHE A 762 -26.67 -11.29 -15.21
C PHE A 762 -26.23 -11.56 -13.78
N ALA A 763 -25.96 -12.82 -13.43
CA ALA A 763 -25.34 -13.14 -12.15
C ALA A 763 -23.87 -12.67 -12.14
N GLN A 764 -23.43 -12.18 -10.98
CA GLN A 764 -22.08 -11.69 -10.77
C GLN A 764 -21.58 -11.97 -9.34
N ASP A 765 -20.26 -11.94 -9.15
CA ASP A 765 -19.60 -11.96 -7.84
C ASP A 765 -18.54 -10.85 -7.77
N PRO A 766 -18.90 -9.66 -7.25
CA PRO A 766 -17.97 -8.55 -7.05
C PRO A 766 -16.96 -8.76 -5.90
N ASN A 767 -17.00 -9.90 -5.20
CA ASN A 767 -16.03 -10.26 -4.14
C ASN A 767 -14.99 -11.29 -4.60
N SER A 768 -15.15 -11.83 -5.82
CA SER A 768 -14.22 -12.74 -6.46
C SER A 768 -12.81 -12.14 -6.63
N LYS A 769 -11.83 -13.01 -6.80
CA LYS A 769 -10.44 -12.64 -7.13
C LYS A 769 -10.23 -12.39 -8.64
N HIS A 770 -11.23 -12.69 -9.47
CA HIS A 770 -11.16 -12.62 -10.92
C HIS A 770 -12.04 -11.48 -11.44
N LEU A 771 -11.45 -10.45 -12.05
CA LEU A 771 -12.16 -9.23 -12.45
C LEU A 771 -13.28 -9.45 -13.50
N GLY A 772 -13.25 -10.57 -14.23
CA GLY A 772 -14.31 -10.96 -15.16
C GLY A 772 -15.64 -11.34 -14.49
N THR A 773 -15.72 -11.53 -13.17
CA THR A 773 -16.98 -11.93 -12.52
C THR A 773 -17.90 -10.76 -12.16
N THR A 774 -17.76 -9.60 -12.81
CA THR A 774 -18.52 -8.37 -12.55
C THR A 774 -19.02 -7.76 -13.86
N VAL A 775 -20.17 -7.08 -13.85
CA VAL A 775 -20.70 -6.34 -15.01
C VAL A 775 -19.99 -5.00 -15.12
N TRP A 776 -19.21 -4.80 -16.18
CA TRP A 776 -18.47 -3.56 -16.40
C TRP A 776 -19.29 -2.52 -17.18
N ASP A 777 -19.23 -1.26 -16.79
CA ASP A 777 -20.08 -0.19 -17.35
C ASP A 777 -19.85 0.00 -18.86
N ALA A 778 -18.63 -0.23 -19.36
CA ALA A 778 -18.34 -0.22 -20.79
C ALA A 778 -19.17 -1.25 -21.59
N SER A 779 -19.53 -2.39 -20.98
CA SER A 779 -20.39 -3.41 -21.59
C SER A 779 -21.85 -2.96 -21.71
N MET A 780 -22.38 -2.20 -20.73
CA MET A 780 -23.69 -1.57 -20.81
C MET A 780 -23.73 -0.47 -21.87
N VAL A 781 -22.74 0.43 -21.86
CA VAL A 781 -22.65 1.53 -22.84
C VAL A 781 -22.56 0.98 -24.26
N PHE A 782 -21.85 -0.14 -24.45
CA PHE A 782 -21.82 -0.87 -25.72
C PHE A 782 -23.17 -1.52 -26.08
N ALA A 783 -23.83 -2.21 -25.15
CA ALA A 783 -25.13 -2.84 -25.38
C ALA A 783 -26.23 -1.80 -25.71
N LYS A 784 -26.25 -0.65 -25.02
CA LYS A 784 -27.16 0.47 -25.28
C LYS A 784 -26.81 1.22 -26.56
N TYR A 785 -25.53 1.35 -26.90
CA TYR A 785 -25.09 1.83 -28.22
C TYR A 785 -25.65 0.94 -29.34
N LEU A 786 -25.52 -0.39 -29.25
CA LEU A 786 -26.12 -1.32 -30.21
C LEU A 786 -27.65 -1.17 -30.26
N GLY A 787 -28.31 -1.07 -29.09
CA GLY A 787 -29.73 -0.77 -28.97
C GLY A 787 -30.18 0.46 -29.76
N LYS A 788 -29.56 1.62 -29.51
CA LYS A 788 -29.86 2.89 -30.18
C LYS A 788 -29.60 2.87 -31.68
N ASN A 789 -28.60 2.10 -32.14
CA ASN A 789 -28.20 2.03 -33.56
C ASN A 789 -28.81 0.84 -34.33
N SER A 790 -29.67 0.05 -33.70
CA SER A 790 -30.30 -1.17 -34.26
C SER A 790 -31.30 -0.92 -35.41
N ARG A 791 -31.89 0.28 -35.52
CA ARG A 791 -33.00 0.52 -36.46
C ARG A 791 -32.57 0.69 -37.92
N LYS A 792 -31.36 1.20 -38.18
CA LYS A 792 -30.82 1.48 -39.53
C LYS A 792 -29.28 1.43 -39.52
N GLY A 793 -28.68 1.03 -40.64
CA GLY A 793 -27.22 1.00 -40.79
C GLY A 793 -26.60 -0.37 -40.52
N ARG A 794 -25.31 -0.42 -40.14
CA ARG A 794 -24.55 -1.68 -40.04
C ARG A 794 -25.00 -2.61 -38.89
N PHE A 795 -25.64 -2.06 -37.86
CA PHE A 795 -26.12 -2.80 -36.69
C PHE A 795 -27.60 -3.18 -36.77
N SER A 796 -28.26 -3.03 -37.92
CA SER A 796 -29.62 -3.54 -38.08
C SER A 796 -29.64 -5.05 -38.16
N SER A 797 -30.65 -5.70 -37.56
CA SER A 797 -30.73 -7.16 -37.49
C SER A 797 -30.68 -7.83 -38.87
N SER A 798 -31.18 -7.18 -39.91
CA SER A 798 -31.07 -7.61 -41.33
C SER A 798 -29.65 -7.60 -41.92
N LYS A 799 -28.68 -6.98 -41.24
CA LYS A 799 -27.24 -6.96 -41.58
C LYS A 799 -26.38 -7.78 -40.63
N LEU A 800 -26.88 -8.05 -39.41
CA LEU A 800 -26.21 -8.82 -38.37
C LEU A 800 -26.66 -10.29 -38.29
N LYS A 801 -27.84 -10.64 -38.81
CA LYS A 801 -28.36 -12.01 -38.81
C LYS A 801 -27.41 -12.97 -39.52
N GLY A 802 -26.96 -14.01 -38.82
CA GLY A 802 -26.01 -15.01 -39.34
C GLY A 802 -24.57 -14.48 -39.51
N LYS A 803 -24.21 -13.37 -38.85
CA LYS A 803 -22.83 -12.89 -38.80
C LYS A 803 -22.09 -13.47 -37.60
N ARG A 804 -20.87 -13.96 -37.83
CA ARG A 804 -20.05 -14.55 -36.77
C ARG A 804 -19.37 -13.46 -35.96
N ALA A 805 -19.60 -13.43 -34.66
CA ALA A 805 -18.94 -12.51 -33.74
C ALA A 805 -18.16 -13.26 -32.67
N ILE A 806 -17.07 -12.67 -32.18
CA ILE A 806 -16.37 -13.14 -30.98
C ILE A 806 -16.24 -12.00 -29.96
N GLU A 807 -16.50 -12.28 -28.69
CA GLU A 807 -16.37 -11.36 -27.56
C GLU A 807 -15.18 -11.78 -26.69
N LEU A 808 -14.19 -10.89 -26.60
CA LEU A 808 -12.95 -11.06 -25.84
C LEU A 808 -13.13 -10.49 -24.42
N GLY A 809 -12.75 -11.24 -23.39
CA GLY A 809 -12.84 -10.80 -21.99
C GLY A 809 -14.27 -10.45 -21.60
N ALA A 810 -15.21 -11.32 -21.96
CA ALA A 810 -16.65 -11.10 -21.85
C ALA A 810 -17.17 -10.88 -20.43
N GLY A 811 -16.45 -11.40 -19.43
CA GLY A 811 -16.83 -11.34 -18.03
C GLY A 811 -18.19 -11.99 -17.74
N CYS A 812 -19.22 -11.16 -17.58
CA CYS A 812 -20.60 -11.61 -17.39
C CYS A 812 -21.35 -11.88 -18.72
N GLY A 813 -20.83 -11.47 -19.88
CA GLY A 813 -21.37 -11.77 -21.23
C GLY A 813 -22.34 -10.74 -21.82
N VAL A 814 -22.39 -9.51 -21.30
CA VAL A 814 -23.41 -8.49 -21.64
C VAL A 814 -23.33 -8.02 -23.09
N ALA A 815 -22.13 -7.77 -23.62
CA ALA A 815 -21.97 -7.24 -24.98
C ALA A 815 -22.19 -8.33 -26.04
N GLY A 816 -21.82 -9.58 -25.76
CA GLY A 816 -22.13 -10.75 -26.56
C GLY A 816 -23.63 -11.02 -26.67
N PHE A 817 -24.37 -10.91 -25.57
CA PHE A 817 -25.84 -10.97 -25.59
C PHE A 817 -26.46 -9.89 -26.49
N ALA A 818 -25.96 -8.66 -26.43
CA ALA A 818 -26.47 -7.57 -27.27
C ALA A 818 -26.27 -7.81 -28.78
N LEU A 819 -25.21 -8.50 -29.20
CA LEU A 819 -25.06 -8.95 -30.60
C LEU A 819 -25.92 -10.17 -30.93
N ALA A 820 -26.03 -11.16 -30.04
CA ALA A 820 -26.85 -12.34 -30.25
C ALA A 820 -28.34 -11.96 -30.43
N MET A 821 -28.82 -10.96 -29.68
CA MET A 821 -30.17 -10.39 -29.82
C MET A 821 -30.40 -9.64 -31.15
N LEU A 822 -29.35 -9.25 -31.87
CA LEU A 822 -29.44 -8.70 -33.23
C LEU A 822 -29.29 -9.78 -34.32
N GLY A 823 -29.19 -11.05 -33.94
CA GLY A 823 -29.14 -12.21 -34.83
C GLY A 823 -27.74 -12.72 -35.15
N CYS A 824 -26.68 -12.21 -34.50
CA CYS A 824 -25.33 -12.75 -34.69
C CYS A 824 -25.16 -14.15 -34.09
N ASP A 825 -24.22 -14.90 -34.65
CA ASP A 825 -23.72 -16.15 -34.09
C ASP A 825 -22.45 -15.83 -33.29
N VAL A 826 -22.61 -15.74 -31.97
CA VAL A 826 -21.63 -15.15 -31.06
C VAL A 826 -20.86 -16.22 -30.28
N VAL A 827 -19.54 -16.09 -30.26
CA VAL A 827 -18.65 -16.85 -29.38
C VAL A 827 -18.20 -15.92 -28.26
N THR A 828 -18.69 -16.13 -27.05
CA THR A 828 -18.31 -15.31 -25.88
C THR A 828 -17.19 -16.00 -25.10
N THR A 829 -16.11 -15.28 -24.82
CA THR A 829 -14.84 -15.88 -24.37
C THR A 829 -14.19 -15.15 -23.21
N ASP A 830 -13.58 -15.93 -22.32
CA ASP A 830 -12.83 -15.45 -21.16
C ASP A 830 -11.82 -16.51 -20.69
N GLN A 831 -11.07 -16.19 -19.63
CA GLN A 831 -10.19 -17.12 -18.94
C GLN A 831 -10.98 -18.19 -18.18
N LYS A 832 -10.33 -19.34 -17.99
CA LYS A 832 -10.90 -20.60 -17.45
C LYS A 832 -11.72 -20.43 -16.18
N GLU A 833 -11.29 -19.55 -15.28
CA GLU A 833 -11.87 -19.30 -13.97
C GLU A 833 -13.17 -18.47 -14.02
N VAL A 834 -13.39 -17.71 -15.11
CA VAL A 834 -14.61 -16.90 -15.32
C VAL A 834 -15.71 -17.71 -16.03
N LEU A 835 -15.32 -18.69 -16.85
CA LEU A 835 -16.25 -19.52 -17.64
C LEU A 835 -17.42 -20.15 -16.87
N PRO A 836 -17.31 -20.59 -15.59
CA PRO A 836 -18.45 -21.16 -14.87
C PRO A 836 -19.58 -20.14 -14.64
N LEU A 837 -19.25 -18.87 -14.43
CA LEU A 837 -20.23 -17.79 -14.30
C LEU A 837 -20.78 -17.37 -15.66
N LEU A 838 -19.90 -17.20 -16.65
CA LEU A 838 -20.27 -16.82 -18.01
C LEU A 838 -21.26 -17.84 -18.62
N LYS A 839 -20.98 -19.15 -18.48
CA LYS A 839 -21.88 -20.23 -18.90
C LYS A 839 -23.23 -20.16 -18.22
N ARG A 840 -23.28 -19.97 -16.90
CA ARG A 840 -24.53 -19.80 -16.16
C ARG A 840 -25.36 -18.62 -16.67
N ASN A 841 -24.73 -17.47 -16.95
CA ASN A 841 -25.42 -16.29 -17.49
C ASN A 841 -25.96 -16.53 -18.91
N VAL A 842 -25.19 -17.21 -19.76
CA VAL A 842 -25.61 -17.59 -21.12
C VAL A 842 -26.77 -18.59 -21.09
N GLU A 843 -26.67 -19.66 -20.30
CA GLU A 843 -27.70 -20.69 -20.15
C GLU A 843 -29.03 -20.12 -19.61
N TRP A 844 -28.95 -19.31 -18.54
CA TRP A 844 -30.11 -18.70 -17.88
C TRP A 844 -30.88 -17.75 -18.82
N ASN A 845 -30.19 -16.78 -19.42
CA ASN A 845 -30.84 -15.76 -20.23
C ASN A 845 -31.26 -16.29 -21.60
N THR A 846 -30.50 -17.19 -22.23
CA THR A 846 -30.94 -17.86 -23.47
C THR A 846 -32.22 -18.65 -23.23
N SER A 847 -32.31 -19.39 -22.12
CA SER A 847 -33.52 -20.13 -21.75
C SER A 847 -34.73 -19.22 -21.57
N ARG A 848 -34.56 -18.07 -20.89
CA ARG A 848 -35.61 -17.05 -20.68
C ARG A 848 -36.09 -16.43 -22.00
N ILE A 849 -35.17 -16.05 -22.89
CA ILE A 849 -35.49 -15.48 -24.21
C ILE A 849 -36.30 -16.48 -25.06
N VAL A 850 -35.84 -17.73 -25.15
CA VAL A 850 -36.51 -18.79 -25.94
C VAL A 850 -37.90 -19.12 -25.40
N GLN A 851 -38.08 -19.13 -24.08
CA GLN A 851 -39.40 -19.36 -23.45
C GLN A 851 -40.36 -18.18 -23.66
N MET A 852 -39.88 -16.94 -23.56
CA MET A 852 -40.74 -15.74 -23.65
C MET A 852 -41.10 -15.37 -25.10
N ASN A 853 -40.23 -15.62 -26.08
CA ASN A 853 -40.47 -15.32 -27.49
C ASN A 853 -39.88 -16.41 -28.41
N PRO A 854 -40.58 -17.53 -28.64
CA PRO A 854 -40.13 -18.63 -29.51
C PRO A 854 -40.06 -18.27 -31.02
N GLY A 855 -40.43 -17.04 -31.41
CA GLY A 855 -40.23 -16.47 -32.75
C GLY A 855 -39.28 -15.26 -32.79
N SER A 856 -38.49 -15.02 -31.75
CA SER A 856 -37.56 -13.88 -31.68
C SER A 856 -36.44 -13.96 -32.72
N ALA A 857 -35.87 -12.79 -33.09
CA ALA A 857 -34.75 -12.69 -34.03
C ALA A 857 -33.37 -12.98 -33.39
N PHE A 858 -33.35 -13.72 -32.27
CA PHE A 858 -32.13 -14.12 -31.56
C PHE A 858 -31.29 -15.07 -32.43
N GLY A 859 -29.97 -14.88 -32.42
CA GLY A 859 -29.00 -15.73 -33.10
C GLY A 859 -28.54 -16.87 -32.19
N SER A 860 -27.22 -17.07 -32.09
CA SER A 860 -26.64 -18.05 -31.16
C SER A 860 -25.57 -17.41 -30.26
N LEU A 861 -25.35 -18.01 -29.09
CA LEU A 861 -24.36 -17.56 -28.10
C LEU A 861 -23.71 -18.79 -27.46
N ARG A 862 -22.45 -19.08 -27.80
CA ARG A 862 -21.66 -20.20 -27.24
C ARG A 862 -20.48 -19.70 -26.41
N VAL A 863 -20.18 -20.36 -25.29
CA VAL A 863 -19.05 -20.00 -24.41
C VAL A 863 -17.81 -20.83 -24.72
N ALA A 864 -16.64 -20.21 -24.88
CA ALA A 864 -15.36 -20.88 -25.06
C ALA A 864 -14.25 -20.31 -24.16
N GLU A 865 -13.20 -21.10 -23.90
CA GLU A 865 -11.98 -20.67 -23.20
C GLU A 865 -11.08 -19.93 -24.20
N LEU A 866 -10.63 -18.72 -23.86
CA LEU A 866 -9.65 -17.99 -24.66
C LEU A 866 -8.67 -17.25 -23.74
N ASP A 867 -7.40 -17.61 -23.87
CA ASP A 867 -6.29 -16.86 -23.30
C ASP A 867 -5.58 -16.11 -24.44
N TRP A 868 -5.10 -14.89 -24.20
CA TRP A 868 -4.63 -14.03 -25.28
C TRP A 868 -3.20 -14.40 -25.69
N GLY A 869 -2.96 -14.49 -27.00
CA GLY A 869 -1.75 -15.08 -27.57
C GLY A 869 -1.66 -16.62 -27.51
N ASN A 870 -2.70 -17.34 -27.05
CA ASN A 870 -2.73 -18.80 -27.06
C ASN A 870 -3.28 -19.34 -28.39
N GLU A 871 -2.39 -19.81 -29.27
CA GLU A 871 -2.72 -20.28 -30.63
C GLU A 871 -3.68 -21.47 -30.65
N ASP A 872 -3.63 -22.38 -29.67
CA ASP A 872 -4.56 -23.52 -29.59
C ASP A 872 -5.99 -23.03 -29.28
N HIS A 873 -6.14 -22.07 -28.37
CA HIS A 873 -7.43 -21.49 -28.02
C HIS A 873 -7.97 -20.60 -29.16
N ILE A 874 -7.11 -19.85 -29.84
CA ILE A 874 -7.45 -19.07 -31.05
C ILE A 874 -7.92 -20.00 -32.18
N THR A 875 -7.25 -21.14 -32.37
CA THR A 875 -7.65 -22.14 -33.38
C THR A 875 -9.01 -22.77 -33.02
N ALA A 876 -9.22 -23.11 -31.75
CA ALA A 876 -10.44 -23.77 -31.26
C ALA A 876 -11.72 -22.93 -31.38
N VAL A 877 -11.64 -21.60 -31.52
CA VAL A 877 -12.81 -20.74 -31.77
C VAL A 877 -13.16 -20.58 -33.26
N GLU A 878 -12.35 -21.16 -34.16
CA GLU A 878 -12.59 -21.24 -35.61
C GLU A 878 -12.63 -19.86 -36.33
N PRO A 879 -11.55 -19.06 -36.35
CA PRO A 879 -11.49 -17.77 -37.06
C PRO A 879 -11.54 -17.94 -38.60
N PRO A 880 -11.81 -16.86 -39.37
CA PRO A 880 -12.03 -15.47 -38.94
C PRO A 880 -13.49 -15.16 -38.58
N PHE A 881 -13.68 -14.03 -37.88
CA PHE A 881 -14.99 -13.51 -37.50
C PHE A 881 -15.40 -12.26 -38.31
N ASP A 882 -16.69 -12.04 -38.53
CA ASP A 882 -17.18 -10.77 -39.09
C ASP A 882 -17.00 -9.60 -38.11
N TYR A 883 -17.15 -9.89 -36.82
CA TYR A 883 -16.98 -8.93 -35.73
C TYR A 883 -16.08 -9.50 -34.62
N VAL A 884 -15.12 -8.69 -34.15
CA VAL A 884 -14.36 -8.95 -32.93
C VAL A 884 -14.71 -7.85 -31.94
N ILE A 885 -15.31 -8.18 -30.81
CA ILE A 885 -15.71 -7.23 -29.78
C ILE A 885 -15.01 -7.50 -28.45
N GLY A 886 -14.99 -6.50 -27.57
CA GLY A 886 -14.47 -6.66 -26.21
C GLY A 886 -14.69 -5.38 -25.40
N THR A 887 -15.07 -5.53 -24.13
CA THR A 887 -15.38 -4.38 -23.26
C THR A 887 -14.64 -4.45 -21.93
N ASP A 888 -13.94 -3.37 -21.58
CA ASP A 888 -13.03 -3.24 -20.43
C ASP A 888 -11.85 -4.26 -20.41
N VAL A 889 -11.47 -4.74 -21.59
CA VAL A 889 -10.42 -5.77 -21.83
C VAL A 889 -8.99 -5.39 -21.43
N VAL A 890 -8.66 -4.12 -21.11
CA VAL A 890 -7.28 -3.74 -20.75
C VAL A 890 -7.21 -2.92 -19.47
N TYR A 891 -6.43 -3.43 -18.53
CA TYR A 891 -6.04 -2.77 -17.28
C TYR A 891 -4.55 -2.93 -16.93
N SER A 892 -3.76 -3.58 -17.79
CA SER A 892 -2.32 -3.80 -17.61
C SER A 892 -1.58 -3.73 -18.94
N GLU A 893 -0.41 -3.08 -18.94
CA GLU A 893 0.45 -2.90 -20.13
C GLU A 893 0.92 -4.24 -20.72
N GLN A 894 1.12 -5.25 -19.88
CA GLN A 894 1.60 -6.58 -20.27
C GLN A 894 0.60 -7.35 -21.16
N LEU A 895 -0.69 -6.98 -21.12
CA LEU A 895 -1.75 -7.62 -21.90
C LEU A 895 -1.94 -7.00 -23.31
N LEU A 896 -1.30 -5.87 -23.60
CA LEU A 896 -1.48 -5.13 -24.87
C LEU A 896 -1.05 -5.96 -26.10
N GLU A 897 0.13 -6.57 -26.03
CA GLU A 897 0.71 -7.34 -27.13
C GLU A 897 -0.01 -8.70 -27.34
N PRO A 898 -0.29 -9.50 -26.29
CA PRO A 898 -1.15 -10.67 -26.41
C PRO A 898 -2.54 -10.36 -27.02
N LEU A 899 -3.21 -9.30 -26.53
CA LEU A 899 -4.53 -8.90 -27.03
C LEU A 899 -4.48 -8.48 -28.49
N LEU A 900 -3.47 -7.68 -28.89
CA LEU A 900 -3.30 -7.27 -30.30
C LEU A 900 -3.13 -8.49 -31.21
N ARG A 901 -2.29 -9.45 -30.83
CA ARG A 901 -2.08 -10.69 -31.59
C ARG A 901 -3.37 -11.50 -31.72
N THR A 902 -4.11 -11.67 -30.63
CA THR A 902 -5.41 -12.34 -30.66
C THR A 902 -6.41 -11.63 -31.57
N ILE A 903 -6.54 -10.30 -31.50
CA ILE A 903 -7.42 -9.54 -32.40
C ILE A 903 -7.02 -9.75 -33.87
N LEU A 904 -5.73 -9.69 -34.19
CA LEU A 904 -5.22 -9.90 -35.55
C LEU A 904 -5.48 -11.32 -36.06
N ALA A 905 -5.21 -12.35 -35.26
CA ALA A 905 -5.42 -13.76 -35.64
C ALA A 905 -6.91 -14.14 -35.78
N LEU A 906 -7.81 -13.46 -35.06
CA LEU A 906 -9.26 -13.62 -35.17
C LEU A 906 -9.88 -12.83 -36.34
N SER A 907 -9.11 -11.90 -36.94
CA SER A 907 -9.57 -11.01 -38.00
C SER A 907 -9.22 -11.51 -39.40
N GLY A 908 -10.11 -11.24 -40.35
CA GLY A 908 -9.84 -11.29 -41.79
C GLY A 908 -10.12 -9.95 -42.46
N PRO A 909 -9.94 -9.83 -43.79
CA PRO A 909 -9.97 -8.54 -44.51
C PRO A 909 -11.30 -7.77 -44.51
N LYS A 910 -12.35 -8.29 -43.89
CA LYS A 910 -13.68 -7.64 -43.74
C LYS A 910 -14.15 -7.55 -42.29
N THR A 911 -13.32 -7.97 -41.34
CA THR A 911 -13.65 -7.95 -39.91
C THR A 911 -13.77 -6.52 -39.40
N THR A 912 -14.85 -6.25 -38.67
CA THR A 912 -15.03 -5.00 -37.93
C THR A 912 -14.70 -5.26 -36.47
N VAL A 913 -13.59 -4.69 -35.98
CA VAL A 913 -13.22 -4.76 -34.57
C VAL A 913 -13.91 -3.62 -33.82
N MET A 914 -14.48 -3.88 -32.64
CA MET A 914 -15.08 -2.85 -31.79
C MET A 914 -14.71 -3.03 -30.33
N LEU A 915 -14.06 -2.04 -29.73
CA LEU A 915 -13.56 -2.12 -28.36
C LEU A 915 -14.05 -0.94 -27.54
N GLY A 916 -14.51 -1.19 -26.32
CA GLY A 916 -15.04 -0.16 -25.42
C GLY A 916 -14.45 -0.27 -24.03
N TYR A 917 -13.93 0.81 -23.44
CA TYR A 917 -13.36 0.75 -22.08
C TYR A 917 -13.31 2.11 -21.39
N GLU A 918 -13.19 2.07 -20.06
CA GLU A 918 -12.92 3.23 -19.18
C GLU A 918 -11.43 3.57 -19.21
N ILE A 919 -11.05 4.84 -19.46
CA ILE A 919 -9.64 5.25 -19.47
C ILE A 919 -9.10 5.35 -18.03
N ARG A 920 -8.60 4.22 -17.50
CA ARG A 920 -8.04 4.10 -16.14
C ARG A 920 -6.55 4.45 -16.02
N SER A 921 -5.84 4.57 -17.14
CA SER A 921 -4.42 4.98 -17.21
C SER A 921 -4.10 5.57 -18.58
N THR A 922 -3.60 6.81 -18.62
CA THR A 922 -3.25 7.51 -19.87
C THR A 922 -2.11 6.83 -20.61
N VAL A 923 -1.04 6.42 -19.91
CA VAL A 923 0.13 5.76 -20.51
C VAL A 923 -0.26 4.44 -21.19
N VAL A 924 -1.11 3.63 -20.56
CA VAL A 924 -1.60 2.36 -21.14
C VAL A 924 -2.55 2.65 -22.32
N HIS A 925 -3.42 3.66 -22.19
CA HIS A 925 -4.32 4.12 -23.25
C HIS A 925 -3.57 4.60 -24.50
N GLU A 926 -2.56 5.45 -24.33
CA GLU A 926 -1.75 6.00 -25.42
C GLU A 926 -0.96 4.92 -26.15
N LYS A 927 -0.29 4.03 -25.41
CA LYS A 927 0.45 2.89 -25.98
C LYS A 927 -0.48 1.94 -26.75
N MET A 928 -1.64 1.61 -26.17
CA MET A 928 -2.68 0.82 -26.82
C MET A 928 -3.17 1.48 -28.11
N LEU A 929 -3.52 2.76 -28.03
CA LEU A 929 -4.05 3.53 -29.15
C LEU A 929 -3.02 3.67 -30.29
N GLN A 930 -1.73 3.78 -29.96
CA GLN A 930 -0.66 3.73 -30.95
C GLN A 930 -0.58 2.35 -31.63
N MET A 931 -0.47 1.26 -30.85
CA MET A 931 -0.45 -0.11 -31.37
C MET A 931 -1.67 -0.43 -32.26
N TRP A 932 -2.85 0.11 -31.93
CA TRP A 932 -4.04 0.01 -32.76
C TRP A 932 -3.95 0.88 -34.02
N LYS A 933 -3.51 2.14 -33.92
CA LYS A 933 -3.31 3.04 -35.08
C LYS A 933 -2.26 2.52 -36.06
N ASP A 934 -1.30 1.72 -35.61
CA ASP A 934 -0.29 1.12 -36.49
C ASP A 934 -0.90 0.02 -37.37
N ASN A 935 -1.78 -0.81 -36.81
CA ASN A 935 -2.35 -2.00 -37.47
C ASN A 935 -3.72 -1.77 -38.14
N PHE A 936 -4.51 -0.82 -37.64
CA PHE A 936 -5.91 -0.61 -38.02
C PHE A 936 -6.21 0.84 -38.41
N GLU A 937 -7.27 1.05 -39.20
CA GLU A 937 -7.94 2.34 -39.30
C GLU A 937 -8.85 2.53 -38.07
N VAL A 938 -8.36 3.24 -37.06
CA VAL A 938 -9.06 3.44 -35.77
C VAL A 938 -9.99 4.65 -35.83
N LYS A 939 -11.28 4.47 -35.51
CA LYS A 939 -12.28 5.54 -35.42
C LYS A 939 -12.99 5.52 -34.06
N THR A 940 -12.86 6.60 -33.29
CA THR A 940 -13.63 6.81 -32.05
C THR A 940 -15.11 7.02 -32.41
N ILE A 941 -16.02 6.39 -31.67
CA ILE A 941 -17.46 6.56 -31.84
C ILE A 941 -17.91 7.86 -31.13
N PRO A 942 -18.56 8.82 -31.82
CA PRO A 942 -19.04 10.05 -31.18
C PRO A 942 -20.15 9.79 -30.15
N ARG A 943 -20.11 10.48 -29.00
CA ARG A 943 -21.11 10.34 -27.93
C ARG A 943 -22.56 10.58 -28.38
N SER A 944 -22.79 11.42 -29.39
CA SER A 944 -24.12 11.60 -29.99
C SER A 944 -24.76 10.31 -30.54
N LYS A 945 -23.93 9.29 -30.87
CA LYS A 945 -24.38 7.94 -31.28
C LYS A 945 -24.50 6.95 -30.12
N MET A 946 -23.89 7.23 -28.97
CA MET A 946 -24.11 6.50 -27.71
C MET A 946 -25.48 6.86 -27.14
N ASP A 947 -25.96 6.13 -26.13
CA ASP A 947 -27.23 6.44 -25.51
C ASP A 947 -27.17 7.74 -24.67
N GLY A 948 -28.31 8.39 -24.44
CA GLY A 948 -28.38 9.63 -23.67
C GLY A 948 -28.21 9.43 -22.16
N GLU A 949 -28.78 8.34 -21.63
CA GLU A 949 -28.72 7.93 -20.22
C GLU A 949 -27.47 7.10 -19.93
N TYR A 950 -27.04 6.28 -20.90
CA TYR A 950 -25.89 5.38 -20.79
C TYR A 950 -24.68 5.89 -21.59
N GLN A 951 -24.04 6.92 -21.05
CA GLN A 951 -22.77 7.48 -21.51
C GLN A 951 -22.00 8.04 -20.30
N ASP A 952 -20.67 7.95 -20.31
CA ASP A 952 -19.80 8.53 -19.27
C ASP A 952 -18.60 9.26 -19.93
N PRO A 953 -18.07 10.34 -19.33
CA PRO A 953 -16.91 11.05 -19.89
C PRO A 953 -15.61 10.23 -20.02
N SER A 954 -15.44 9.17 -19.23
CA SER A 954 -14.25 8.30 -19.23
C SER A 954 -14.37 7.09 -20.16
N ILE A 955 -15.60 6.65 -20.47
CA ILE A 955 -15.86 5.47 -21.31
C ILE A 955 -15.80 5.84 -22.78
N HIS A 956 -14.92 5.17 -23.53
CA HIS A 956 -14.70 5.41 -24.95
C HIS A 956 -14.94 4.13 -25.74
N LEU A 957 -15.77 4.23 -26.79
CA LEU A 957 -15.99 3.16 -27.76
C LEU A 957 -15.24 3.46 -29.06
N TYR A 958 -14.60 2.43 -29.61
CA TYR A 958 -13.84 2.47 -30.85
C TYR A 958 -14.41 1.47 -31.86
N ILE A 959 -14.31 1.83 -33.14
CA ILE A 959 -14.57 0.92 -34.25
C ILE A 959 -13.35 0.96 -35.19
N MET A 960 -12.86 -0.22 -35.57
CA MET A 960 -11.60 -0.37 -36.28
C MET A 960 -11.75 -1.35 -37.44
N ALA A 961 -11.08 -1.07 -38.55
CA ALA A 961 -10.95 -1.98 -39.69
C ALA A 961 -9.46 -2.23 -39.95
N GLN A 962 -9.11 -3.43 -40.43
CA GLN A 962 -7.73 -3.74 -40.80
C GLN A 962 -7.29 -2.80 -41.95
N LYS A 963 -6.07 -2.25 -41.87
CA LYS A 963 -5.54 -1.42 -42.96
C LYS A 963 -5.36 -2.28 -44.22
N SER A 964 -5.80 -1.78 -45.37
CA SER A 964 -5.42 -2.34 -46.66
C SER A 964 -3.90 -2.35 -46.80
N PRO A 965 -3.27 -3.45 -47.27
CA PRO A 965 -1.92 -3.38 -47.82
C PRO A 965 -1.94 -2.36 -48.96
N ALA A 966 -1.07 -1.34 -48.90
CA ALA A 966 -1.09 -0.25 -49.87
C ALA A 966 -0.72 -0.77 -51.27
N GLU A 967 -1.57 -0.51 -52.26
CA GLU A 967 -1.35 -0.93 -53.64
C GLU A 967 -0.12 -0.24 -54.24
N SER A 968 0.73 -1.03 -54.88
CA SER A 968 1.83 -0.52 -55.69
C SER A 968 1.30 0.00 -57.03
N SER A 969 1.50 1.29 -57.30
CA SER A 969 1.42 1.98 -58.60
C SER A 969 0.05 2.07 -59.30
N GLY A 970 -0.22 3.22 -59.95
CA GLY A 970 -1.09 3.26 -61.14
C GLY A 970 -2.19 4.33 -61.17
N ASN A 971 -1.95 5.39 -61.94
CA ASN A 971 -2.86 6.44 -62.41
C ASN A 971 -4.38 6.16 -62.51
N VAL A 972 -5.15 7.11 -61.98
CA VAL A 972 -6.26 7.87 -62.64
C VAL A 972 -7.04 7.18 -63.78
N SER A 973 -8.32 6.91 -63.52
CA SER A 973 -9.44 7.32 -64.39
C SER A 973 -10.70 7.60 -63.58
N ARG A 974 -11.67 8.31 -64.15
CA ARG A 974 -12.98 8.60 -63.56
C ARG A 974 -14.05 7.59 -64.05
N ASP A 975 -15.30 7.91 -63.70
CA ASP A 975 -16.55 7.52 -64.36
C ASP A 975 -17.19 6.20 -63.85
N GLU A 976 -18.50 6.13 -63.55
CA GLU A 976 -19.55 7.17 -63.52
C GLU A 976 -20.81 6.71 -62.74
N VAL A 977 -21.70 7.65 -62.32
CA VAL A 977 -23.20 7.60 -62.39
C VAL A 977 -23.98 6.45 -61.67
N VAL A 978 -25.15 6.63 -61.01
CA VAL A 978 -25.92 7.82 -60.54
C VAL A 978 -26.90 7.45 -59.40
N ILE A 979 -27.03 8.37 -58.45
CA ILE A 979 -28.20 8.92 -57.72
C ILE A 979 -29.59 8.21 -57.85
N ASP A 980 -30.32 8.16 -56.73
CA ASP A 980 -31.72 8.64 -56.68
C ASP A 980 -31.97 9.43 -55.35
N THR A 981 -33.00 10.29 -55.29
CA THR A 981 -33.29 11.26 -54.19
C THR A 981 -34.73 11.10 -53.61
N ASP A 982 -35.52 12.02 -53.02
CA ASP A 982 -35.48 13.46 -52.64
C ASP A 982 -36.55 13.68 -51.51
N GLU A 983 -36.75 14.83 -50.83
CA GLU A 983 -36.11 16.15 -50.90
C GLU A 983 -35.70 16.63 -49.47
N THR A 984 -36.24 17.61 -48.70
CA THR A 984 -37.21 18.73 -48.81
C THR A 984 -37.11 19.57 -47.50
N LYS A 985 -37.28 20.89 -47.38
CA LYS A 985 -36.89 22.08 -48.18
C LYS A 985 -37.01 23.34 -47.28
N CYS A 986 -36.25 24.42 -47.57
CA CYS A 986 -36.43 25.80 -47.03
C CYS A 986 -36.14 26.02 -45.50
N GLU A 987 -35.76 27.21 -45.00
CA GLU A 987 -35.42 28.47 -45.68
C GLU A 987 -34.42 29.36 -44.88
N THR A 988 -33.51 30.02 -45.61
CA THR A 988 -32.84 31.35 -45.47
C THR A 988 -32.79 32.12 -44.11
N LYS A 989 -31.80 33.00 -43.83
CA LYS A 989 -31.02 33.92 -44.71
C LYS A 989 -29.56 34.14 -44.26
N VAL A 990 -28.69 34.38 -45.24
CA VAL A 990 -27.38 35.07 -45.09
C VAL A 990 -27.60 36.59 -45.19
N PRO A 991 -26.71 37.44 -44.64
CA PRO A 991 -25.65 38.04 -45.49
C PRO A 991 -24.32 38.30 -44.72
N THR A 992 -23.17 38.71 -45.28
CA THR A 992 -22.43 38.62 -46.57
C THR A 992 -21.04 39.23 -46.27
N GLY A 993 -19.94 38.87 -46.97
CA GLY A 993 -18.70 39.67 -46.80
C GLY A 993 -17.37 39.00 -47.17
N GLU A 994 -17.14 38.84 -48.47
CA GLU A 994 -15.83 38.89 -49.11
C GLU A 994 -15.00 40.15 -48.70
N CYS A 995 -13.68 40.28 -48.90
CA CYS A 995 -12.55 39.41 -49.31
C CYS A 995 -11.28 40.29 -49.23
N HIS A 996 -10.06 39.75 -49.04
CA HIS A 996 -8.91 39.96 -49.94
C HIS A 996 -7.54 39.50 -49.38
N LYS A 997 -6.76 38.97 -50.33
CA LYS A 997 -5.32 38.66 -50.34
C LYS A 997 -4.48 39.94 -50.08
N ARG A 998 -3.17 39.92 -49.80
CA ARG A 998 -2.11 39.07 -50.37
C ARG A 998 -0.76 39.18 -49.60
N VAL A 999 -0.04 38.06 -49.50
CA VAL A 999 1.44 37.84 -49.64
C VAL A 999 2.41 39.00 -49.37
N GLU A 1000 3.42 38.74 -48.52
CA GLU A 1000 4.84 38.73 -48.96
C GLU A 1000 5.69 37.74 -48.11
N GLU A 1001 6.84 37.32 -48.65
CA GLU A 1001 7.72 36.27 -48.10
C GLU A 1001 9.02 36.87 -47.57
N GLU A 1002 9.66 36.23 -46.60
CA GLU A 1002 11.11 35.95 -46.69
C GLU A 1002 11.54 34.87 -45.68
N ALA A 1003 12.63 34.17 -45.99
CA ALA A 1003 13.26 33.14 -45.15
C ALA A 1003 14.75 33.05 -45.52
N VAL A 1004 15.63 32.55 -44.62
CA VAL A 1004 16.84 31.76 -44.97
C VAL A 1004 17.64 31.26 -43.74
N VAL A 1005 17.78 29.92 -43.66
CA VAL A 1005 18.95 29.11 -43.23
C VAL A 1005 19.61 29.25 -41.84
N THR A 1006 19.70 28.10 -41.16
CA THR A 1006 20.99 27.55 -40.67
C THR A 1006 21.08 26.05 -40.97
N HIS A 1007 22.28 25.52 -41.27
CA HIS A 1007 22.55 24.09 -41.53
C HIS A 1007 23.59 23.53 -40.54
N GLY A 1008 23.40 22.29 -40.06
CA GLY A 1008 24.37 21.54 -39.25
C GLY A 1008 23.75 20.23 -38.73
N PRO A 1009 24.39 19.05 -38.89
CA PRO A 1009 23.67 17.77 -38.83
C PRO A 1009 23.58 17.11 -37.44
N ARG A 1010 22.47 16.38 -37.21
CA ARG A 1010 22.37 15.27 -36.27
C ARG A 1010 22.14 13.95 -37.04
N LEU A 1011 22.39 12.81 -36.40
CA LEU A 1011 22.26 11.48 -36.99
C LEU A 1011 20.84 10.92 -36.79
N ASN A 1012 20.30 10.20 -37.79
CA ASN A 1012 19.05 9.45 -37.69
C ASN A 1012 19.34 7.96 -37.43
N GLU A 1013 18.67 7.36 -36.44
CA GLU A 1013 18.82 5.94 -36.10
C GLU A 1013 17.96 5.02 -36.98
N ASP A 1014 16.85 5.52 -37.56
CA ASP A 1014 15.91 4.73 -38.38
C ASP A 1014 16.54 4.09 -39.63
N SER A 1015 17.68 4.60 -40.10
CA SER A 1015 18.40 4.02 -41.24
C SER A 1015 19.02 2.65 -40.94
N LEU A 1016 19.22 2.30 -39.66
CA LEU A 1016 19.89 1.07 -39.26
C LEU A 1016 18.98 -0.17 -39.40
N LEU A 1017 17.71 -0.05 -38.99
CA LEU A 1017 16.74 -1.15 -39.00
C LEU A 1017 16.36 -1.60 -40.43
N MET A 1018 16.31 -0.66 -41.38
CA MET A 1018 16.00 -0.95 -42.78
C MET A 1018 17.08 -1.73 -43.54
N ARG A 1019 18.33 -1.78 -43.05
CA ARG A 1019 19.46 -2.43 -43.76
C ARG A 1019 19.84 -3.81 -43.25
N LEU A 1020 19.24 -4.30 -42.17
CA LEU A 1020 19.57 -5.60 -41.58
C LEU A 1020 18.83 -6.81 -42.19
N ARG A 1021 18.11 -6.63 -43.32
CA ARG A 1021 17.40 -7.72 -44.01
C ARG A 1021 18.18 -8.36 -45.17
N ASP A 1022 19.08 -7.64 -45.84
CA ASP A 1022 19.84 -8.16 -46.99
C ASP A 1022 21.33 -8.37 -46.64
N GLY A 1023 21.77 -9.62 -46.73
CA GLY A 1023 23.00 -10.07 -46.07
C GLY A 1023 24.30 -9.85 -46.83
N LYS A 1024 25.05 -8.79 -46.49
CA LYS A 1024 26.51 -8.82 -46.23
C LYS A 1024 27.03 -7.45 -45.77
N LEU A 1025 27.63 -7.40 -44.57
CA LEU A 1025 28.40 -6.24 -44.09
C LEU A 1025 29.75 -6.15 -44.81
N SER A 1026 30.27 -4.94 -44.98
CA SER A 1026 31.63 -4.71 -45.50
C SER A 1026 32.70 -4.79 -44.40
N GLU A 1027 33.97 -4.97 -44.79
CA GLU A 1027 35.08 -5.16 -43.83
C GLU A 1027 35.31 -3.93 -42.92
N TRP A 1028 35.06 -2.72 -43.42
CA TRP A 1028 35.17 -1.50 -42.60
C TRP A 1028 34.04 -1.38 -41.57
N GLU A 1029 32.83 -1.84 -41.92
CA GLU A 1029 31.68 -1.91 -41.00
C GLU A 1029 31.90 -2.98 -39.93
N MET A 1030 32.39 -4.18 -40.31
CA MET A 1030 32.72 -5.23 -39.33
C MET A 1030 33.74 -4.76 -38.30
N ARG A 1031 34.79 -4.03 -38.73
CA ARG A 1031 35.75 -3.41 -37.78
C ARG A 1031 35.07 -2.39 -36.88
N ARG A 1032 34.20 -1.52 -37.42
CA ARG A 1032 33.52 -0.47 -36.64
C ARG A 1032 32.55 -1.04 -35.59
N TYR A 1033 31.74 -2.04 -35.95
CA TYR A 1033 30.82 -2.68 -34.99
C TYR A 1033 31.54 -3.63 -34.02
N GLY A 1034 32.61 -4.29 -34.45
CA GLY A 1034 33.47 -5.09 -33.58
C GLY A 1034 34.08 -4.29 -32.42
N THR A 1035 34.54 -3.06 -32.69
CA THR A 1035 35.03 -2.15 -31.65
C THR A 1035 33.94 -1.76 -30.65
N VAL A 1036 32.70 -1.50 -31.10
CA VAL A 1036 31.58 -1.17 -30.21
C VAL A 1036 31.19 -2.37 -29.32
N ALA A 1037 31.16 -3.59 -29.86
CA ALA A 1037 30.92 -4.80 -29.08
C ALA A 1037 32.04 -5.07 -28.06
N ALA A 1038 33.31 -4.81 -28.43
CA ALA A 1038 34.47 -4.91 -27.54
C ALA A 1038 34.57 -3.78 -26.50
N GLN A 1039 33.73 -2.74 -26.62
CA GLN A 1039 33.51 -1.74 -25.57
C GLN A 1039 32.48 -2.27 -24.56
N LEU A 1040 31.31 -2.71 -25.05
CA LEU A 1040 30.17 -3.19 -24.24
C LEU A 1040 30.48 -4.45 -23.41
N LEU A 1041 31.41 -5.30 -23.86
CA LEU A 1041 31.78 -6.54 -23.16
C LEU A 1041 32.78 -6.36 -21.99
N ARG A 1042 33.30 -5.14 -21.73
CA ARG A 1042 34.28 -4.93 -20.63
C ARG A 1042 33.66 -4.75 -19.25
N ASP A 1043 32.42 -4.26 -19.16
CA ASP A 1043 31.78 -3.90 -17.88
C ASP A 1043 30.97 -5.03 -17.22
N VAL A 1044 30.90 -6.22 -17.85
CA VAL A 1044 30.14 -7.38 -17.34
C VAL A 1044 31.06 -8.34 -16.57
N LYS A 1045 31.31 -8.04 -15.28
CA LYS A 1045 31.97 -8.99 -14.36
C LYS A 1045 31.02 -10.08 -13.89
N ILE A 1046 31.07 -11.25 -14.53
CA ILE A 1046 30.48 -12.50 -14.03
C ILE A 1046 31.56 -13.28 -13.29
N ASP A 1047 31.44 -13.37 -11.96
CA ASP A 1047 32.37 -14.10 -11.10
C ASP A 1047 31.79 -15.49 -10.75
N VAL A 1048 32.22 -16.52 -11.46
CA VAL A 1048 31.78 -17.92 -11.26
C VAL A 1048 32.98 -18.80 -10.93
N GLN A 1049 33.22 -19.00 -9.64
CA GLN A 1049 34.15 -20.04 -9.18
C GLN A 1049 33.42 -21.35 -8.87
N VAL A 1050 33.65 -22.36 -9.72
CA VAL A 1050 33.36 -23.76 -9.41
C VAL A 1050 34.67 -24.54 -9.31
N LYS A 1051 35.02 -24.89 -8.07
CA LYS A 1051 35.99 -25.91 -7.61
C LYS A 1051 36.93 -26.54 -8.66
N LYS A 1052 38.23 -26.34 -8.42
CA LYS A 1052 39.12 -27.48 -8.15
C LYS A 1052 39.57 -27.43 -6.70
#